data_AF-A0A943DFX7-F1
#
_entry.id   AF-A0A943DFX7-F1
#
_cell.length_a   1.000
_cell.length_b   1.000
_cell.length_c   1.000
_cell.angle_alpha   90.00
_cell.angle_beta   90.00
_cell.angle_gamma   90.00
#
_symmetry.space_group_name_H-M   'P 1'
#
loop_
_entity.id
_entity.type
_entity.pdbx_description
1 polymer ?
#
loop_
_entity_poly.entity_id
_entity_poly.type
_entity_poly.pdbx_seq_one_letter_code
_entity_poly.pdbx_strand_id
1 'polypeptide(L)'
;MKKQLVSILFALCMVLCLVPLAAFAEESTETPPVCSCETACTAENMNADCPVCGAEGALPENCAQCAQPADDAAAQPEEKVSDPQPEGKVSDPQPETALTELIGGSETAKEVSTEDELTKAITDVNFDTVKLTTDISISSSLTVKRTVTLDLNGHVLKYVSANKGSVIVVEGGGQLTIEDSNTSKPSHRFNPNGKLWVLDEASGTETVTGGVITGGTGKPIQFGSGKYVYDAYYGGGVYIAPGGQLTMTGGNIVGCSAEFGGGICIESERDGKQGQFSMSGGNIIGCSAECGGGVYVDSESNQSPFSMSGGSIIGCVASDIGGGVRASGTFKMSGQAVIRSCTVESATQSIYGGGIYVNSSSSFEMSGEAKIEYCQAISNSSKSSNGGGVYLTNNTKFTLSGNAVIQNCKADNSVTPGETYGGGVSADCMRQITLEGNAQIFQCTAANGSGLYITGSLMYPNDYGKLYANGGSVNGDVVLGDKDKSDGPCTITGTGETVFKGKVTVTPDSTIEKGTFNGEVINNGTITGGVFNSTVSGSGIINGGTFNGTPALITGSGTETDPYQISTAAGLKWFRDKVNDAKTEEETKICAVLTANIDLKNEEWTPIANYTTTNEIFYEGTFDGGGYTISGLNVTGKFRCASLFGAVKGGTIKNLTVAGNVSHNYSSTGLNCHVGGIVGSALDAATIENCSNNCSVTGGSGDFIGGIAGSNINNARIIDCYNVGTITGTIMETGGVTGFNIGTISNCYNVGTIKMLHNSNAVGEIVGNNVGTVENCYYLAGTNLNAVGQSDSNGNITKTESKTAAEFADGTVLALLKADRDNSPWDSCQYVAAAKMTLPVFKGQGDAHDHTWSAWTSNGDGTHCRRCTCNAVETVNCSGGKATCKDKAICEICGDSYGSPDPNNHAHLKHIDAKAATVAEEGNIAYWYCGDCNKYFSDAAATKEITKAATVTAKLPQPTTPPTAIPTAAPTTAPQAAEQPRRTAQPTVQPTAAPTVQPVSTIPATGDTGSPILWAALLLCSGAGLAVTAYKKNRHRS
;
A
#
# COMPACT_ATOMS: atom_id res chain seq x y z
N MET A 1 6.95 54.05 12.07
CA MET A 1 7.03 53.87 13.54
C MET A 1 7.66 52.50 13.87
N LYS A 2 9.01 52.37 13.86
CA LYS A 2 9.70 51.10 14.22
C LYS A 2 10.95 51.24 15.11
N LYS A 3 11.42 52.46 15.44
CA LYS A 3 12.61 52.68 16.30
C LYS A 3 12.30 53.02 17.78
N GLN A 4 11.06 53.37 18.13
CA GLN A 4 10.69 53.69 19.53
C GLN A 4 10.32 52.46 20.37
N LEU A 5 9.71 51.42 19.79
CA LEU A 5 9.29 50.22 20.53
C LEU A 5 10.49 49.43 21.10
N VAL A 6 11.57 49.29 20.35
CA VAL A 6 12.80 48.59 20.78
C VAL A 6 13.42 49.25 22.02
N SER A 7 13.36 50.59 22.12
CA SER A 7 13.89 51.35 23.25
C SER A 7 13.07 51.22 24.53
N ILE A 8 11.78 50.86 24.43
CA ILE A 8 10.92 50.60 25.59
C ILE A 8 11.16 49.17 26.10
N LEU A 9 11.33 48.20 25.19
CA LEU A 9 11.60 46.81 25.55
C LEU A 9 12.94 46.66 26.31
N PHE A 10 13.99 47.34 25.85
CA PHE A 10 15.28 47.36 26.55
C PHE A 10 15.22 48.03 27.94
N ALA A 11 14.37 49.05 28.12
CA ALA A 11 14.18 49.70 29.41
C ALA A 11 13.50 48.77 30.42
N LEU A 12 12.49 48.00 30.00
CA LEU A 12 11.83 46.99 30.85
C LEU A 12 12.80 45.88 31.29
N CYS A 13 13.67 45.39 30.40
CA CYS A 13 14.67 44.38 30.76
C CYS A 13 15.69 44.85 31.80
N MET A 14 16.01 46.16 31.87
CA MET A 14 16.94 46.68 32.89
C MET A 14 16.28 46.93 34.26
N VAL A 15 14.95 47.11 34.32
CA VAL A 15 14.22 47.34 35.58
C VAL A 15 14.00 46.04 36.37
N LEU A 16 13.98 44.88 35.71
CA LEU A 16 13.82 43.58 36.36
C LEU A 16 15.08 43.05 37.07
N CYS A 17 16.24 43.69 36.90
CA CYS A 17 17.54 43.21 37.42
C CYS A 17 18.02 43.93 38.70
N LEU A 18 17.17 44.71 39.37
CA LEU A 18 17.56 45.58 40.50
C LEU A 18 16.63 45.48 41.73
N VAL A 19 16.50 44.27 42.29
CA VAL A 19 15.96 44.04 43.64
C VAL A 19 16.94 43.16 44.43
N PRO A 20 17.38 43.54 45.66
CA PRO A 20 18.43 42.80 46.38
C PRO A 20 17.93 41.55 47.12
N LEU A 21 18.79 40.55 47.26
CA LEU A 21 18.58 39.41 48.18
C LEU A 21 18.94 39.78 49.63
N ALA A 22 18.02 39.53 50.55
CA ALA A 22 18.24 39.11 51.94
C ALA A 22 16.87 38.82 52.59
N ALA A 23 16.68 37.83 53.47
CA ALA A 23 17.41 36.60 53.78
C ALA A 23 16.48 35.71 54.63
N PHE A 24 16.72 34.40 54.72
CA PHE A 24 16.56 33.50 55.88
C PHE A 24 16.68 32.03 55.40
N ALA A 25 16.79 31.07 56.33
CA ALA A 25 17.25 29.71 56.07
C ALA A 25 16.26 28.65 56.63
N GLU A 26 16.75 27.41 56.73
CA GLU A 26 16.14 26.22 57.38
C GLU A 26 15.18 25.37 56.50
N GLU A 27 15.78 24.33 55.92
CA GLU A 27 15.45 22.91 56.18
C GLU A 27 13.97 22.52 56.41
N SER A 28 13.41 21.76 55.47
CA SER A 28 12.44 20.69 55.77
C SER A 28 12.46 19.61 54.68
N THR A 29 12.28 18.35 55.10
CA THR A 29 12.09 17.21 54.19
C THR A 29 10.60 16.92 54.05
N GLU A 30 10.08 16.88 52.82
CA GLU A 30 8.75 16.32 52.55
C GLU A 30 8.88 14.95 51.89
N THR A 31 8.06 14.02 52.35
CA THR A 31 7.94 12.64 51.84
C THR A 31 6.74 12.55 50.90
N PRO A 32 6.71 11.59 49.95
CA PRO A 32 5.56 11.39 49.07
C PRO A 32 4.29 11.03 49.88
N PRO A 33 3.09 11.43 49.40
CA PRO A 33 1.85 11.24 50.13
C PRO A 33 1.43 9.77 50.22
N VAL A 34 1.01 9.34 51.43
CA VAL A 34 0.50 7.99 51.71
C VAL A 34 -1.02 7.98 51.66
N CYS A 35 -1.63 7.03 50.93
CA CYS A 35 -3.09 6.85 50.97
C CYS A 35 -3.50 6.09 52.24
N SER A 36 -4.32 6.72 53.09
CA SER A 36 -4.91 6.11 54.29
C SER A 36 -6.19 5.32 53.99
N CYS A 37 -6.30 4.75 52.79
CA CYS A 37 -7.50 4.10 52.26
C CYS A 37 -7.59 2.61 52.65
N GLU A 38 -7.94 2.33 53.91
CA GLU A 38 -7.92 0.98 54.52
C GLU A 38 -8.83 -0.10 53.88
N THR A 39 -9.57 0.15 52.79
CA THR A 39 -10.39 -0.90 52.14
C THR A 39 -10.66 -0.64 50.65
N ALA A 40 -9.84 -1.20 49.74
CA ALA A 40 -10.27 -1.75 48.43
C ALA A 40 -9.08 -2.25 47.56
N CYS A 41 -8.60 -3.48 47.79
CA CYS A 41 -7.74 -4.18 46.82
C CYS A 41 -8.24 -5.60 46.59
N THR A 42 -8.92 -5.83 45.47
CA THR A 42 -9.27 -7.15 44.93
C THR A 42 -9.06 -7.13 43.42
N ALA A 43 -8.71 -8.28 42.82
CA ALA A 43 -8.17 -8.34 41.46
C ALA A 43 -9.13 -7.80 40.37
N GLU A 44 -10.44 -7.80 40.62
CA GLU A 44 -11.48 -7.45 39.64
C GLU A 44 -11.68 -5.93 39.48
N ASN A 45 -11.12 -5.09 40.36
CA ASN A 45 -11.31 -3.63 40.37
C ASN A 45 -10.08 -2.82 39.88
N MET A 46 -9.10 -3.44 39.23
CA MET A 46 -7.83 -2.84 38.77
C MET A 46 -7.95 -1.78 37.64
N ASN A 47 -9.10 -1.14 37.43
CA ASN A 47 -9.32 -0.26 36.26
C ASN A 47 -10.41 0.82 36.45
N ALA A 48 -10.51 1.43 37.64
CA ALA A 48 -11.40 2.56 37.90
C ALA A 48 -10.79 3.57 38.90
N ASP A 49 -11.05 4.87 38.70
CA ASP A 49 -10.48 5.95 39.51
C ASP A 49 -10.86 5.86 41.00
N CYS A 50 -9.92 6.20 41.89
CA CYS A 50 -10.22 6.35 43.31
C CYS A 50 -11.09 7.61 43.54
N PRO A 51 -12.38 7.47 43.92
CA PRO A 51 -13.36 8.56 43.92
C PRO A 51 -13.19 9.56 45.09
N VAL A 52 -12.09 9.45 45.83
CA VAL A 52 -11.76 10.29 47.01
C VAL A 52 -10.59 11.23 46.74
N CYS A 53 -9.65 10.87 45.84
CA CYS A 53 -8.42 11.65 45.62
C CYS A 53 -8.00 11.83 44.14
N GLY A 54 -8.52 11.04 43.19
CA GLY A 54 -8.36 11.32 41.75
C GLY A 54 -6.92 11.35 41.22
N ALA A 55 -6.03 10.50 41.74
CA ALA A 55 -4.65 10.37 41.25
C ALA A 55 -4.47 9.13 40.35
N GLU A 56 -3.98 9.34 39.13
CA GLU A 56 -3.58 8.27 38.21
C GLU A 56 -2.20 7.68 38.60
N GLY A 57 -1.97 6.39 38.29
CA GLY A 57 -0.61 5.84 38.20
C GLY A 57 0.02 5.24 39.48
N ALA A 58 -0.77 4.66 40.40
CA ALA A 58 -0.22 3.94 41.55
C ALA A 58 0.44 2.60 41.15
N LEU A 59 1.75 2.46 41.39
CA LEU A 59 2.50 1.21 41.15
C LEU A 59 2.30 0.18 42.29
N PRO A 60 2.30 -1.14 42.00
CA PRO A 60 2.09 -2.20 43.02
C PRO A 60 3.12 -2.22 44.14
N GLU A 61 4.33 -1.73 43.87
CA GLU A 61 5.53 -1.80 44.72
C GLU A 61 5.37 -1.11 46.08
N ASN A 62 4.39 -0.21 46.24
CA ASN A 62 4.13 0.51 47.49
C ASN A 62 3.22 -0.26 48.48
N CYS A 63 2.75 -1.47 48.16
CA CYS A 63 1.89 -2.25 49.06
C CYS A 63 2.71 -3.19 49.97
N ALA A 64 2.95 -2.77 51.21
CA ALA A 64 3.78 -3.46 52.22
C ALA A 64 3.17 -4.77 52.81
N GLN A 65 2.30 -5.45 52.07
CA GLN A 65 1.69 -6.75 52.44
C GLN A 65 1.95 -7.86 51.40
N CYS A 66 2.44 -7.54 50.20
CA CYS A 66 2.56 -8.51 49.11
C CYS A 66 3.92 -9.23 49.05
N ALA A 67 4.50 -9.59 50.20
CA ALA A 67 5.83 -10.19 50.29
C ALA A 67 5.84 -11.57 50.99
N GLN A 68 6.29 -12.59 50.25
CA GLN A 68 6.53 -13.99 50.64
C GLN A 68 5.29 -14.86 50.95
N PRO A 69 5.42 -16.20 50.83
CA PRO A 69 6.04 -16.93 49.72
C PRO A 69 5.05 -17.94 49.11
N ALA A 70 5.41 -18.54 47.97
CA ALA A 70 4.62 -19.60 47.35
C ALA A 70 4.96 -20.98 47.92
N ASP A 71 3.94 -21.77 48.27
CA ASP A 71 4.01 -23.22 48.43
C ASP A 71 2.61 -23.85 48.27
N ASP A 72 2.59 -25.17 48.02
CA ASP A 72 1.44 -26.07 47.84
C ASP A 72 0.46 -25.84 46.67
N ALA A 73 0.13 -26.94 45.98
CA ALA A 73 -0.72 -26.98 44.79
C ALA A 73 -2.10 -27.62 45.06
N ALA A 74 -3.13 -27.20 44.30
CA ALA A 74 -4.45 -27.84 44.28
C ALA A 74 -4.99 -27.97 42.85
N ALA A 75 -5.61 -29.12 42.55
CA ALA A 75 -5.92 -29.59 41.19
C ALA A 75 -7.07 -28.84 40.49
N GLN A 76 -7.05 -28.88 39.14
CA GLN A 76 -8.24 -28.73 38.31
C GLN A 76 -8.85 -30.11 37.94
N PRO A 77 -10.17 -30.21 37.75
CA PRO A 77 -10.82 -31.33 37.05
C PRO A 77 -10.96 -31.08 35.54
N GLU A 78 -11.10 -32.17 34.78
CA GLU A 78 -11.08 -32.24 33.31
C GLU A 78 -12.42 -31.89 32.64
N GLU A 79 -12.39 -31.50 31.35
CA GLU A 79 -13.12 -32.28 30.32
C GLU A 79 -12.47 -32.23 28.92
N LYS A 80 -12.89 -33.14 28.03
CA LYS A 80 -12.16 -33.68 26.86
C LYS A 80 -12.46 -32.97 25.54
N VAL A 81 -11.69 -33.29 24.49
CA VAL A 81 -12.18 -33.97 23.26
C VAL A 81 -11.00 -34.51 22.41
N SER A 82 -11.26 -35.55 21.62
CA SER A 82 -10.36 -36.55 21.01
C SER A 82 -9.47 -36.16 19.81
N ASP A 83 -8.34 -36.89 19.66
CA ASP A 83 -7.57 -37.09 18.40
C ASP A 83 -8.34 -37.91 17.32
N PRO A 84 -7.78 -38.10 16.11
CA PRO A 84 -6.85 -39.23 15.92
C PRO A 84 -5.58 -38.96 15.08
N GLN A 85 -4.49 -39.66 15.45
CA GLN A 85 -3.20 -39.75 14.74
C GLN A 85 -3.27 -40.71 13.51
N PRO A 86 -2.26 -40.74 12.59
CA PRO A 86 -1.12 -41.64 12.80
C PRO A 86 0.26 -41.09 12.32
N GLU A 87 1.25 -41.07 13.21
CA GLU A 87 2.45 -41.95 13.25
C GLU A 87 3.69 -41.50 12.45
N GLY A 88 4.76 -41.18 13.19
CA GLY A 88 6.13 -40.99 12.70
C GLY A 88 7.11 -40.95 13.87
N LYS A 89 7.75 -42.08 14.19
CA LYS A 89 8.52 -42.26 15.43
C LYS A 89 9.79 -41.38 15.52
N VAL A 90 9.91 -40.64 16.62
CA VAL A 90 11.18 -40.32 17.29
C VAL A 90 10.98 -40.58 18.79
N SER A 91 12.04 -40.88 19.54
CA SER A 91 12.00 -41.29 20.94
C SER A 91 12.29 -40.14 21.91
N ASP A 92 11.45 -39.99 22.93
CA ASP A 92 11.68 -39.05 24.04
C ASP A 92 12.85 -39.48 24.96
N PRO A 93 13.61 -38.54 25.53
CA PRO A 93 14.59 -38.82 26.58
C PRO A 93 13.91 -39.00 27.95
N GLN A 94 14.43 -39.91 28.78
CA GLN A 94 14.03 -40.01 30.18
C GLN A 94 14.60 -38.85 31.03
N PRO A 95 13.92 -38.43 32.10
CA PRO A 95 14.50 -37.52 33.09
C PRO A 95 15.52 -38.25 33.98
N GLU A 96 16.80 -37.94 33.85
CA GLU A 96 17.87 -38.42 34.74
C GLU A 96 17.87 -37.66 36.08
N THR A 97 16.85 -37.88 36.90
CA THR A 97 16.74 -37.37 38.29
C THR A 97 16.67 -38.48 39.34
N ALA A 98 17.04 -39.71 38.97
CA ALA A 98 16.96 -40.90 39.82
C ALA A 98 18.21 -41.81 39.80
N LEU A 99 19.38 -41.28 39.41
CA LEU A 99 20.64 -42.07 39.34
C LEU A 99 21.83 -41.46 40.08
N THR A 100 21.71 -40.24 40.64
CA THR A 100 22.79 -39.56 41.36
C THR A 100 22.90 -39.93 42.85
N GLU A 101 21.85 -40.47 43.48
CA GLU A 101 21.88 -40.85 44.91
C GLU A 101 22.65 -42.15 45.22
N LEU A 102 23.18 -42.86 44.21
CA LEU A 102 23.83 -44.16 44.40
C LEU A 102 25.35 -44.23 44.12
N ILE A 103 26.00 -43.09 43.89
CA ILE A 103 27.47 -42.98 43.92
C ILE A 103 27.86 -41.87 44.91
N GLY A 104 27.95 -42.24 46.19
CA GLY A 104 28.38 -41.36 47.28
C GLY A 104 29.87 -41.02 47.23
N GLY A 105 30.30 -40.32 46.20
CA GLY A 105 31.56 -39.58 46.22
C GLY A 105 31.40 -38.34 47.09
N SER A 106 32.21 -38.23 48.15
CA SER A 106 32.41 -36.93 48.81
C SER A 106 33.22 -36.06 47.87
N GLU A 107 32.75 -34.87 47.53
CA GLU A 107 33.57 -33.88 46.81
C GLU A 107 34.90 -33.68 47.54
N THR A 108 36.01 -33.81 46.82
CA THR A 108 37.34 -33.69 47.40
C THR A 108 37.92 -32.28 47.19
N ALA A 109 37.69 -31.40 48.15
CA ALA A 109 38.23 -30.03 48.11
C ALA A 109 39.73 -29.98 48.48
N LYS A 110 40.51 -29.17 47.74
CA LYS A 110 41.90 -28.81 48.04
C LYS A 110 42.06 -27.30 48.18
N GLU A 111 42.32 -26.86 49.41
CA GLU A 111 42.78 -25.49 49.69
C GLU A 111 44.19 -25.26 49.14
N VAL A 112 44.44 -24.11 48.51
CA VAL A 112 45.76 -23.71 47.97
C VAL A 112 46.08 -22.26 48.33
N SER A 113 47.38 -21.96 48.46
CA SER A 113 47.90 -20.66 48.90
C SER A 113 49.01 -20.08 48.01
N THR A 114 49.48 -20.83 47.02
CA THR A 114 50.60 -20.46 46.14
C THR A 114 50.38 -20.94 44.70
N GLU A 115 51.03 -20.27 43.72
CA GLU A 115 51.04 -20.68 42.29
C GLU A 115 51.43 -22.17 42.13
N ASP A 116 52.42 -22.60 42.91
CA ASP A 116 53.00 -23.93 42.89
C ASP A 116 52.05 -25.01 43.46
N GLU A 117 51.14 -24.64 44.37
CA GLU A 117 50.07 -25.52 44.86
C GLU A 117 48.87 -25.54 43.92
N LEU A 118 48.42 -24.37 43.46
CA LEU A 118 47.29 -24.21 42.54
C LEU A 118 47.51 -24.99 41.24
N THR A 119 48.68 -24.82 40.62
CA THR A 119 49.04 -25.50 39.36
C THR A 119 49.05 -27.02 39.52
N LYS A 120 49.50 -27.53 40.67
CA LYS A 120 49.47 -28.98 40.96
C LYS A 120 48.04 -29.46 41.18
N ALA A 121 47.27 -28.82 42.07
CA ALA A 121 45.90 -29.23 42.42
C ALA A 121 44.96 -29.27 41.19
N ILE A 122 45.08 -28.31 40.28
CA ILE A 122 44.27 -28.28 39.04
C ILE A 122 44.61 -29.45 38.09
N THR A 123 45.83 -29.97 38.12
CA THR A 123 46.21 -31.18 37.36
C THR A 123 45.99 -32.50 38.12
N ASP A 124 45.84 -32.44 39.44
CA ASP A 124 45.65 -33.60 40.31
C ASP A 124 44.22 -34.12 40.27
N VAL A 125 44.03 -35.37 39.84
CA VAL A 125 42.72 -36.03 39.69
C VAL A 125 42.10 -36.48 41.01
N ASN A 126 42.77 -36.29 42.15
CA ASN A 126 42.23 -36.65 43.47
C ASN A 126 41.30 -35.57 44.07
N PHE A 127 41.19 -34.39 43.44
CA PHE A 127 40.47 -33.23 43.98
C PHE A 127 39.45 -32.66 43.00
N ASP A 128 38.15 -32.76 43.27
CA ASP A 128 37.10 -32.18 42.42
C ASP A 128 37.13 -30.64 42.44
N THR A 129 37.36 -30.05 43.61
CA THR A 129 37.33 -28.59 43.83
C THR A 129 38.68 -28.08 44.34
N VAL A 130 39.18 -27.00 43.74
CA VAL A 130 40.38 -26.28 44.17
C VAL A 130 39.97 -24.91 44.72
N LYS A 131 40.30 -24.62 45.98
CA LYS A 131 39.81 -23.47 46.74
C LYS A 131 40.95 -22.52 47.10
N LEU A 132 40.83 -21.23 46.80
CA LEU A 132 41.83 -20.23 47.17
C LEU A 132 41.71 -19.87 48.67
N THR A 133 42.84 -19.66 49.35
CA THR A 133 42.90 -19.21 50.76
C THR A 133 43.66 -17.90 50.96
N THR A 134 44.17 -17.34 49.86
CA THR A 134 44.84 -16.04 49.75
C THR A 134 44.83 -15.66 48.27
N ASP A 135 45.10 -14.39 47.98
CA ASP A 135 45.34 -13.93 46.61
C ASP A 135 46.61 -14.61 46.05
N ILE A 136 46.53 -15.10 44.81
CA ILE A 136 47.63 -15.80 44.11
C ILE A 136 47.96 -15.04 42.83
N SER A 137 49.23 -14.69 42.67
CA SER A 137 49.78 -14.23 41.38
C SER A 137 50.40 -15.41 40.63
N ILE A 138 50.16 -15.51 39.32
CA ILE A 138 50.70 -16.57 38.45
C ILE A 138 51.55 -16.00 37.31
N SER A 139 52.65 -16.68 37.02
CA SER A 139 53.64 -16.34 36.00
C SER A 139 53.39 -17.00 34.64
N SER A 140 52.48 -17.98 34.60
CA SER A 140 52.08 -18.76 33.41
C SER A 140 50.59 -19.12 33.46
N SER A 141 50.00 -19.46 32.30
CA SER A 141 48.56 -19.71 32.18
C SER A 141 48.12 -21.03 32.83
N LEU A 142 47.10 -20.98 33.67
CA LEU A 142 46.56 -22.16 34.35
C LEU A 142 45.83 -23.06 33.35
N THR A 143 46.37 -24.26 33.10
CA THR A 143 45.89 -25.14 32.02
C THR A 143 44.98 -26.26 32.55
N VAL A 144 43.70 -26.25 32.16
CA VAL A 144 42.68 -27.22 32.57
C VAL A 144 42.48 -28.29 31.48
N LYS A 145 42.54 -29.57 31.88
CA LYS A 145 42.45 -30.77 31.00
C LYS A 145 41.53 -31.88 31.53
N ARG A 146 40.76 -31.58 32.57
CA ARG A 146 39.82 -32.48 33.26
C ARG A 146 38.59 -31.69 33.70
N THR A 147 37.59 -32.35 34.27
CA THR A 147 36.57 -31.69 35.09
C THR A 147 37.19 -31.21 36.41
N VAL A 148 36.99 -29.94 36.76
CA VAL A 148 37.44 -29.33 38.02
C VAL A 148 36.63 -28.07 38.34
N THR A 149 36.37 -27.82 39.62
CA THR A 149 35.83 -26.54 40.12
C THR A 149 36.98 -25.69 40.68
N LEU A 150 37.02 -24.41 40.32
CA LEU A 150 37.87 -23.39 40.94
C LEU A 150 36.99 -22.45 41.76
N ASP A 151 37.04 -22.62 43.08
CA ASP A 151 36.39 -21.73 44.04
C ASP A 151 37.36 -20.59 44.38
N LEU A 152 37.04 -19.39 43.89
CA LEU A 152 37.85 -18.21 44.16
C LEU A 152 37.76 -17.77 45.62
N ASN A 153 36.70 -18.16 46.36
CA ASN A 153 36.57 -17.93 47.81
C ASN A 153 36.86 -16.48 48.25
N GLY A 154 36.43 -15.50 47.46
CA GLY A 154 36.68 -14.08 47.68
C GLY A 154 38.03 -13.53 47.19
N HIS A 155 38.97 -14.37 46.73
CA HIS A 155 40.37 -13.99 46.46
C HIS A 155 40.70 -13.63 45.00
N VAL A 156 41.84 -12.95 44.79
CA VAL A 156 42.35 -12.62 43.46
C VAL A 156 43.25 -13.73 42.90
N LEU A 157 42.95 -14.18 41.68
CA LEU A 157 43.89 -14.89 40.79
C LEU A 157 44.41 -13.91 39.72
N LYS A 158 45.67 -13.47 39.84
CA LYS A 158 46.26 -12.44 38.99
C LYS A 158 47.36 -12.99 38.08
N TYR A 159 47.21 -12.84 36.77
CA TYR A 159 48.31 -13.10 35.83
C TYR A 159 49.31 -11.92 35.87
N VAL A 160 50.60 -12.22 36.06
CA VAL A 160 51.68 -11.22 36.24
C VAL A 160 52.88 -11.45 35.31
N SER A 161 52.72 -12.25 34.25
CA SER A 161 53.81 -12.56 33.33
C SER A 161 54.19 -11.38 32.44
N ALA A 162 55.47 -11.32 32.04
CA ALA A 162 55.93 -10.43 30.98
C ALA A 162 55.56 -10.93 29.57
N ASN A 163 55.17 -12.21 29.44
CA ASN A 163 54.69 -12.80 28.20
C ASN A 163 53.16 -12.66 28.12
N LYS A 164 52.63 -12.32 26.93
CA LYS A 164 51.18 -12.34 26.71
C LYS A 164 50.61 -13.75 26.93
N GLY A 165 49.47 -13.83 27.61
CA GLY A 165 48.79 -15.09 27.90
C GLY A 165 47.44 -14.89 28.60
N SER A 166 46.55 -15.88 28.49
CA SER A 166 45.32 -15.95 29.28
C SER A 166 45.64 -16.22 30.75
N VAL A 167 44.77 -15.82 31.69
CA VAL A 167 44.91 -16.29 33.09
C VAL A 167 44.65 -17.80 33.16
N ILE A 168 43.62 -18.27 32.45
CA ILE A 168 43.22 -19.69 32.39
C ILE A 168 43.08 -20.13 30.92
N VAL A 169 43.48 -21.38 30.66
CA VAL A 169 43.38 -22.06 29.36
C VAL A 169 42.64 -23.38 29.56
N VAL A 170 41.41 -23.49 29.07
CA VAL A 170 40.65 -24.74 29.07
C VAL A 170 40.92 -25.45 27.74
N GLU A 171 41.69 -26.54 27.78
CA GLU A 171 42.03 -27.34 26.60
C GLU A 171 40.90 -28.33 26.26
N GLY A 172 40.91 -28.88 25.04
CA GLY A 172 39.87 -29.80 24.56
C GLY A 172 39.69 -31.02 25.47
N GLY A 173 38.47 -31.22 25.99
CA GLY A 173 38.13 -32.24 26.99
C GLY A 173 38.21 -31.77 28.45
N GLY A 174 38.77 -30.58 28.73
CA GLY A 174 38.68 -29.92 30.02
C GLY A 174 37.30 -29.32 30.28
N GLN A 175 36.87 -29.33 31.54
CA GLN A 175 35.62 -28.71 31.98
C GLN A 175 35.90 -27.94 33.27
N LEU A 176 35.81 -26.61 33.22
CA LEU A 176 36.04 -25.75 34.37
C LEU A 176 34.72 -25.18 34.89
N THR A 177 34.44 -25.37 36.17
CA THR A 177 33.48 -24.51 36.89
C THR A 177 34.26 -23.41 37.60
N ILE A 178 33.87 -22.15 37.42
CA ILE A 178 34.32 -21.03 38.23
C ILE A 178 33.18 -20.65 39.17
N GLU A 179 33.47 -20.70 40.46
CA GLU A 179 32.55 -20.28 41.51
C GLU A 179 33.24 -19.34 42.50
N ASP A 180 32.43 -18.78 43.40
CA ASP A 180 32.92 -18.00 44.52
C ASP A 180 32.01 -18.23 45.72
N SER A 181 32.47 -19.07 46.64
CA SER A 181 31.77 -19.37 47.90
C SER A 181 31.73 -18.20 48.88
N ASN A 182 32.46 -17.10 48.62
CA ASN A 182 32.53 -15.94 49.50
C ASN A 182 32.43 -14.61 48.71
N THR A 183 31.29 -14.46 48.03
CA THR A 183 30.89 -13.24 47.29
C THR A 183 30.88 -11.94 48.12
N SER A 184 30.99 -12.04 49.44
CA SER A 184 30.90 -10.91 50.36
C SER A 184 32.23 -10.20 50.64
N LYS A 185 33.37 -10.92 50.60
CA LYS A 185 34.68 -10.43 51.04
C LYS A 185 35.84 -11.28 50.47
N PRO A 186 37.03 -10.70 50.23
CA PRO A 186 37.31 -9.27 50.16
C PRO A 186 36.55 -8.52 49.06
N SER A 187 36.78 -7.20 49.02
CA SER A 187 36.23 -6.28 48.02
C SER A 187 37.39 -5.53 47.38
N HIS A 188 37.66 -5.83 46.12
CA HIS A 188 38.86 -5.42 45.39
C HIS A 188 38.64 -4.11 44.64
N ARG A 189 39.61 -3.20 44.70
CA ARG A 189 39.52 -1.89 44.05
C ARG A 189 40.16 -1.85 42.68
N PHE A 190 39.48 -1.17 41.76
CA PHE A 190 39.88 -1.06 40.36
C PHE A 190 39.88 0.40 39.91
N ASN A 191 40.87 0.74 39.08
CA ASN A 191 40.94 2.01 38.36
C ASN A 191 40.54 1.79 36.89
N PRO A 192 39.45 2.39 36.39
CA PRO A 192 39.11 2.42 34.96
C PRO A 192 40.12 3.28 34.19
N ASN A 193 41.19 2.66 33.70
CA ASN A 193 42.28 3.32 32.98
C ASN A 193 41.89 3.57 31.51
N GLY A 194 40.96 4.52 31.31
CA GLY A 194 40.35 4.83 30.03
C GLY A 194 39.35 3.76 29.58
N LYS A 195 39.84 2.62 29.09
CA LYS A 195 39.03 1.51 28.54
C LYS A 195 39.18 0.18 29.26
N LEU A 196 40.27 -0.01 30.01
CA LEU A 196 40.57 -1.25 30.72
C LEU A 196 40.59 -0.98 32.23
N TRP A 197 39.91 -1.83 33.00
CA TRP A 197 39.99 -1.77 34.47
C TRP A 197 41.31 -2.38 34.96
N VAL A 198 41.98 -1.73 35.91
CA VAL A 198 43.27 -2.18 36.46
C VAL A 198 43.18 -2.30 37.97
N LEU A 199 43.55 -3.47 38.51
CA LEU A 199 43.54 -3.73 39.96
C LEU A 199 44.51 -2.80 40.69
N ASP A 200 43.98 -1.98 41.60
CA ASP A 200 44.71 -1.03 42.44
C ASP A 200 43.99 -0.87 43.80
N GLU A 201 44.41 -1.66 44.78
CA GLU A 201 43.85 -1.65 46.15
C GLU A 201 44.14 -0.35 46.92
N ALA A 202 45.07 0.48 46.45
CA ALA A 202 45.48 1.71 47.13
C ALA A 202 44.75 2.96 46.62
N SER A 203 44.42 3.02 45.33
CA SER A 203 43.78 4.20 44.73
C SER A 203 42.56 3.93 43.83
N GLY A 204 42.20 2.67 43.58
CA GLY A 204 41.08 2.30 42.71
C GLY A 204 39.74 2.89 43.16
N THR A 205 39.04 3.57 42.25
CA THR A 205 37.73 4.20 42.52
C THR A 205 36.61 3.17 42.60
N GLU A 206 36.57 2.25 41.63
CA GLU A 206 35.55 1.22 41.52
C GLU A 206 35.82 0.06 42.48
N THR A 207 34.80 -0.69 42.84
CA THR A 207 34.89 -1.82 43.78
C THR A 207 34.15 -3.03 43.23
N VAL A 208 34.83 -4.19 43.25
CA VAL A 208 34.27 -5.50 42.88
C VAL A 208 34.28 -6.39 44.12
N THR A 209 33.16 -7.04 44.44
CA THR A 209 33.02 -7.91 45.61
C THR A 209 33.16 -9.38 45.25
N GLY A 210 33.79 -10.16 46.13
CA GLY A 210 34.06 -11.57 45.87
C GLY A 210 35.29 -11.79 44.98
N GLY A 211 35.55 -13.04 44.64
CA GLY A 211 36.78 -13.48 43.99
C GLY A 211 36.96 -12.95 42.56
N VAL A 212 38.20 -12.73 42.15
CA VAL A 212 38.55 -12.00 40.92
C VAL A 212 39.65 -12.68 40.11
N ILE A 213 39.44 -12.88 38.82
CA ILE A 213 40.41 -13.30 37.81
C ILE A 213 40.82 -12.06 37.01
N THR A 214 42.12 -11.71 36.97
CA THR A 214 42.58 -10.44 36.38
C THR A 214 44.00 -10.49 35.79
N GLY A 215 44.36 -9.49 34.97
CA GLY A 215 45.72 -9.26 34.46
C GLY A 215 46.12 -10.04 33.19
N GLY A 216 45.25 -10.89 32.67
CA GLY A 216 45.52 -11.65 31.45
C GLY A 216 45.43 -10.79 30.18
N THR A 217 46.18 -11.23 29.15
CA THR A 217 46.48 -10.49 27.91
C THR A 217 46.28 -11.32 26.63
N GLY A 218 45.67 -12.51 26.76
CA GLY A 218 45.26 -13.42 25.69
C GLY A 218 46.33 -14.45 25.31
N LYS A 219 45.91 -15.71 25.11
CA LYS A 219 46.75 -16.82 24.60
C LYS A 219 47.18 -16.50 23.17
N PRO A 220 48.49 -16.53 22.84
CA PRO A 220 48.95 -16.43 21.46
C PRO A 220 48.56 -17.68 20.65
N ILE A 221 47.90 -17.47 19.52
CA ILE A 221 47.60 -18.50 18.51
C ILE A 221 48.30 -18.07 17.21
N GLN A 222 49.06 -18.98 16.58
CA GLN A 222 49.82 -18.67 15.37
C GLN A 222 49.04 -18.97 14.09
N PHE A 223 49.04 -17.99 13.18
CA PHE A 223 48.42 -18.06 11.87
C PHE A 223 49.44 -17.88 10.75
N GLY A 224 49.10 -18.40 9.56
CA GLY A 224 49.92 -18.29 8.36
C GLY A 224 51.02 -19.35 8.24
N SER A 225 51.97 -19.14 7.34
CA SER A 225 53.12 -20.03 7.13
C SER A 225 54.31 -19.32 6.49
N GLY A 226 55.51 -19.88 6.69
CA GLY A 226 56.74 -19.37 6.10
C GLY A 226 57.07 -17.95 6.58
N LYS A 227 57.03 -16.98 5.66
CA LYS A 227 57.32 -15.56 5.96
C LYS A 227 56.14 -14.81 6.58
N TYR A 228 54.92 -15.33 6.45
CA TYR A 228 53.67 -14.64 6.85
C TYR A 228 53.09 -15.22 8.15
N VAL A 229 53.95 -15.59 9.10
CA VAL A 229 53.52 -16.02 10.43
C VAL A 229 53.24 -14.79 11.28
N TYR A 230 52.09 -14.77 11.96
CA TYR A 230 51.75 -13.80 12.99
C TYR A 230 51.04 -14.48 14.16
N ASP A 231 51.24 -13.96 15.36
CA ASP A 231 50.48 -14.34 16.55
C ASP A 231 49.26 -13.43 16.66
N ALA A 232 48.09 -13.99 16.95
CA ALA A 232 46.90 -13.25 17.39
C ALA A 232 46.46 -13.74 18.77
N TYR A 233 45.82 -12.89 19.57
CA TYR A 233 45.70 -13.11 21.03
C TYR A 233 44.25 -13.26 21.50
N TYR A 234 43.95 -14.42 22.08
CA TYR A 234 42.58 -14.89 22.36
C TYR A 234 42.33 -15.08 23.87
N GLY A 235 41.21 -14.58 24.39
CA GLY A 235 40.69 -14.91 25.72
C GLY A 235 41.55 -14.37 26.86
N GLY A 236 41.40 -13.09 27.19
CA GLY A 236 42.26 -12.43 28.18
C GLY A 236 42.19 -13.07 29.57
N GLY A 237 40.98 -13.21 30.13
CA GLY A 237 40.74 -13.97 31.36
C GLY A 237 40.84 -15.47 31.11
N VAL A 238 39.94 -15.98 30.26
CA VAL A 238 39.88 -17.40 29.90
C VAL A 238 39.87 -17.58 28.39
N TYR A 239 40.72 -18.47 27.89
CA TYR A 239 40.61 -19.03 26.54
C TYR A 239 40.05 -20.47 26.65
N ILE A 240 39.04 -20.78 25.83
CA ILE A 240 38.42 -22.09 25.73
C ILE A 240 38.74 -22.67 24.35
N ALA A 241 39.55 -23.73 24.32
CA ALA A 241 39.91 -24.46 23.12
C ALA A 241 38.71 -25.25 22.54
N PRO A 242 38.79 -25.71 21.28
CA PRO A 242 37.80 -26.61 20.69
C PRO A 242 37.51 -27.85 21.55
N GLY A 243 36.28 -27.94 22.06
CA GLY A 243 35.83 -29.03 22.94
C GLY A 243 36.20 -28.87 24.42
N GLY A 244 36.71 -27.70 24.84
CA GLY A 244 36.77 -27.30 26.25
C GLY A 244 35.44 -26.71 26.72
N GLN A 245 35.15 -26.76 28.02
CA GLN A 245 33.90 -26.23 28.59
C GLN A 245 34.16 -25.33 29.80
N LEU A 246 33.40 -24.24 29.92
CA LEU A 246 33.42 -23.33 31.06
C LEU A 246 32.00 -23.11 31.60
N THR A 247 31.84 -23.17 32.91
CA THR A 247 30.64 -22.74 33.62
C THR A 247 31.00 -21.66 34.64
N MET A 248 30.33 -20.51 34.61
CA MET A 248 30.37 -19.54 35.71
C MET A 248 29.07 -19.58 36.52
N THR A 249 29.20 -19.99 37.78
CA THR A 249 28.15 -19.86 38.81
C THR A 249 28.42 -18.67 39.72
N GLY A 250 29.68 -18.24 39.84
CA GLY A 250 30.11 -17.12 40.66
C GLY A 250 31.44 -16.52 40.19
N GLY A 251 32.04 -15.68 41.04
CA GLY A 251 33.32 -15.02 40.77
C GLY A 251 33.24 -13.91 39.72
N ASN A 252 34.36 -13.23 39.50
CA ASN A 252 34.46 -12.10 38.58
C ASN A 252 35.68 -12.26 37.65
N ILE A 253 35.53 -11.98 36.36
CA ILE A 253 36.66 -11.78 35.43
C ILE A 253 36.75 -10.28 35.17
N VAL A 254 37.83 -9.63 35.60
CA VAL A 254 37.93 -8.16 35.66
C VAL A 254 39.21 -7.67 35.00
N GLY A 255 39.10 -6.69 34.11
CA GLY A 255 40.28 -5.96 33.64
C GLY A 255 41.27 -6.77 32.80
N CYS A 256 40.80 -7.82 32.14
CA CYS A 256 41.60 -8.61 31.20
C CYS A 256 41.51 -8.02 29.79
N SER A 257 42.54 -8.29 28.97
CA SER A 257 42.57 -7.83 27.58
C SER A 257 43.00 -8.91 26.59
N ALA A 258 42.64 -8.73 25.33
CA ALA A 258 42.97 -9.61 24.21
C ALA A 258 42.84 -8.83 22.89
N GLU A 259 43.06 -9.48 21.75
CA GLU A 259 42.49 -9.00 20.47
C GLU A 259 41.07 -9.56 20.31
N PHE A 260 40.88 -10.85 20.62
CA PHE A 260 39.61 -11.56 20.58
C PHE A 260 39.20 -12.02 21.98
N GLY A 261 38.13 -11.45 22.54
CA GLY A 261 37.57 -11.89 23.83
C GLY A 261 38.37 -11.38 25.03
N GLY A 262 38.15 -10.13 25.43
CA GLY A 262 38.94 -9.49 26.50
C GLY A 262 38.78 -10.20 27.85
N GLY A 263 37.56 -10.60 28.20
CA GLY A 263 37.28 -11.48 29.33
C GLY A 263 37.41 -12.96 28.95
N ILE A 264 36.62 -13.43 27.98
CA ILE A 264 36.56 -14.84 27.57
C ILE A 264 36.60 -14.95 26.04
N CYS A 265 37.31 -15.95 25.53
CA CYS A 265 37.22 -16.39 24.14
C CYS A 265 36.84 -17.86 24.04
N ILE A 266 35.92 -18.18 23.13
CA ILE A 266 35.46 -19.52 22.80
C ILE A 266 35.87 -19.83 21.35
N GLU A 267 36.66 -20.89 21.14
CA GLU A 267 37.09 -21.36 19.82
C GLU A 267 36.39 -22.68 19.43
N SER A 268 36.17 -22.91 18.13
CA SER A 268 35.54 -24.11 17.59
C SER A 268 36.33 -24.70 16.41
N GLU A 269 36.47 -26.02 16.36
CA GLU A 269 36.93 -26.75 15.18
C GLU A 269 35.79 -26.88 14.16
N ARG A 270 36.09 -26.70 12.86
CA ARG A 270 35.14 -26.99 11.76
C ARG A 270 34.69 -28.45 11.70
N ASP A 271 35.47 -29.36 12.29
CA ASP A 271 35.20 -30.80 12.32
C ASP A 271 34.39 -31.25 13.57
N GLY A 272 33.73 -30.31 14.25
CA GLY A 272 32.59 -30.59 15.14
C GLY A 272 32.85 -30.50 16.65
N LYS A 273 34.09 -30.26 17.10
CA LYS A 273 34.36 -29.91 18.51
C LYS A 273 34.24 -28.41 18.72
N GLN A 274 33.33 -27.99 19.59
CA GLN A 274 33.10 -26.58 19.91
C GLN A 274 33.47 -26.34 21.38
N GLY A 275 34.13 -25.22 21.68
CA GLY A 275 34.15 -24.71 23.04
C GLY A 275 32.72 -24.37 23.51
N GLN A 276 32.46 -24.46 24.81
CA GLN A 276 31.17 -24.08 25.41
C GLN A 276 31.37 -23.17 26.62
N PHE A 277 30.51 -22.16 26.77
CA PHE A 277 30.42 -21.31 27.95
C PHE A 277 28.96 -21.18 28.44
N SER A 278 28.74 -21.46 29.72
CA SER A 278 27.47 -21.20 30.40
C SER A 278 27.67 -20.24 31.57
N MET A 279 26.78 -19.28 31.73
CA MET A 279 26.84 -18.27 32.81
C MET A 279 25.49 -18.17 33.52
N SER A 280 25.43 -18.67 34.75
CA SER A 280 24.27 -18.53 35.66
C SER A 280 24.50 -17.49 36.75
N GLY A 281 25.76 -17.14 37.01
CA GLY A 281 26.14 -16.09 37.95
C GLY A 281 27.55 -15.54 37.68
N GLY A 282 28.05 -14.76 38.63
CA GLY A 282 29.32 -14.04 38.48
C GLY A 282 29.26 -12.86 37.50
N ASN A 283 30.41 -12.25 37.21
CA ASN A 283 30.51 -11.06 36.35
C ASN A 283 31.72 -11.07 35.41
N ILE A 284 31.61 -10.38 34.27
CA ILE A 284 32.74 -10.02 33.40
C ILE A 284 32.77 -8.48 33.33
N ILE A 285 33.83 -7.85 33.84
CA ILE A 285 33.83 -6.40 34.13
C ILE A 285 35.05 -5.69 33.53
N GLY A 286 34.80 -4.62 32.76
CA GLY A 286 35.85 -3.67 32.37
C GLY A 286 36.99 -4.26 31.54
N CYS A 287 36.73 -5.36 30.84
CA CYS A 287 37.67 -6.03 29.94
C CYS A 287 37.69 -5.32 28.57
N SER A 288 38.82 -5.41 27.85
CA SER A 288 39.02 -4.71 26.58
C SER A 288 39.52 -5.64 25.47
N ALA A 289 38.97 -5.50 24.26
CA ALA A 289 39.40 -6.25 23.08
C ALA A 289 39.38 -5.39 21.80
N GLU A 290 39.82 -5.97 20.68
CA GLU A 290 39.45 -5.46 19.35
C GLU A 290 38.03 -5.91 19.00
N CYS A 291 37.76 -7.22 19.16
CA CYS A 291 36.48 -7.88 18.98
C CYS A 291 36.01 -8.59 20.25
N GLY A 292 34.79 -8.34 20.72
CA GLY A 292 34.23 -9.01 21.90
C GLY A 292 34.90 -8.56 23.20
N GLY A 293 34.64 -7.34 23.65
CA GLY A 293 35.31 -6.74 24.81
C GLY A 293 35.17 -7.58 26.09
N GLY A 294 33.97 -8.13 26.33
CA GLY A 294 33.72 -9.13 27.37
C GLY A 294 33.94 -10.55 26.85
N VAL A 295 33.15 -10.97 25.86
CA VAL A 295 33.14 -12.34 25.30
C VAL A 295 33.27 -12.32 23.78
N TYR A 296 34.18 -13.12 23.24
CA TYR A 296 34.26 -13.44 21.81
C TYR A 296 33.94 -14.93 21.60
N VAL A 297 33.10 -15.21 20.61
CA VAL A 297 32.65 -16.56 20.26
C VAL A 297 32.93 -16.80 18.78
N ASP A 298 33.85 -17.73 18.51
CA ASP A 298 34.08 -18.30 17.18
C ASP A 298 33.43 -19.68 17.06
N SER A 299 32.48 -19.78 16.14
CA SER A 299 31.75 -21.00 15.83
C SER A 299 30.95 -20.83 14.55
N GLU A 300 30.97 -21.81 13.65
CA GLU A 300 30.12 -21.85 12.44
C GLU A 300 28.89 -22.77 12.69
N SER A 301 28.42 -22.84 13.93
CA SER A 301 27.51 -23.88 14.45
C SER A 301 26.12 -23.36 14.82
N ASN A 302 25.11 -24.22 14.61
CA ASN A 302 23.73 -24.00 15.04
C ASN A 302 23.52 -24.25 16.55
N GLN A 303 24.43 -24.97 17.22
CA GLN A 303 24.41 -25.12 18.68
C GLN A 303 24.74 -23.77 19.34
N SER A 304 24.51 -23.66 20.66
CA SER A 304 24.66 -22.40 21.41
C SER A 304 25.96 -22.38 22.23
N PRO A 305 27.15 -22.13 21.63
CA PRO A 305 28.44 -22.13 22.32
C PRO A 305 28.53 -21.14 23.48
N PHE A 306 27.65 -20.12 23.53
CA PHE A 306 27.46 -19.28 24.70
C PHE A 306 25.98 -19.26 25.12
N SER A 307 25.73 -19.38 26.42
CA SER A 307 24.43 -19.12 27.05
C SER A 307 24.59 -18.39 28.38
N MET A 308 23.68 -17.45 28.67
CA MET A 308 23.58 -16.81 29.99
C MET A 308 22.13 -16.77 30.50
N SER A 309 21.95 -17.15 31.76
CA SER A 309 20.65 -17.15 32.49
C SER A 309 20.68 -16.26 33.74
N GLY A 310 21.86 -15.83 34.14
CA GLY A 310 22.12 -14.85 35.19
C GLY A 310 23.54 -14.30 35.06
N GLY A 311 24.01 -13.57 36.08
CA GLY A 311 25.28 -12.85 36.03
C GLY A 311 25.24 -11.64 35.09
N SER A 312 26.38 -10.93 34.99
CA SER A 312 26.46 -9.69 34.19
C SER A 312 27.75 -9.54 33.37
N ILE A 313 27.63 -8.93 32.19
CA ILE A 313 28.76 -8.34 31.44
C ILE A 313 28.66 -6.81 31.56
N ILE A 314 29.71 -6.17 32.09
CA ILE A 314 29.64 -4.80 32.61
C ILE A 314 30.80 -3.96 32.07
N GLY A 315 30.49 -2.87 31.37
CA GLY A 315 31.48 -1.83 31.04
C GLY A 315 32.67 -2.29 30.18
N CYS A 316 32.57 -3.44 29.54
CA CYS A 316 33.60 -3.96 28.64
C CYS A 316 33.65 -3.16 27.32
N VAL A 317 34.82 -3.10 26.69
CA VAL A 317 35.08 -2.22 25.54
C VAL A 317 35.69 -2.96 24.35
N ALA A 318 35.18 -2.68 23.15
CA ALA A 318 35.76 -3.13 21.88
C ALA A 318 36.19 -1.93 21.00
N SER A 319 37.11 -2.15 20.06
CA SER A 319 37.51 -1.14 19.06
C SER A 319 36.98 -1.39 17.64
N ASP A 320 36.39 -2.56 17.38
CA ASP A 320 35.75 -2.88 16.10
C ASP A 320 34.28 -3.34 16.26
N ILE A 321 34.06 -4.49 16.90
CA ILE A 321 32.74 -5.11 17.03
C ILE A 321 32.47 -5.75 18.40
N GLY A 322 31.23 -5.62 18.88
CA GLY A 322 30.74 -6.30 20.09
C GLY A 322 31.42 -5.83 21.37
N GLY A 323 31.02 -4.66 21.91
CA GLY A 323 31.61 -4.12 23.13
C GLY A 323 31.48 -5.05 24.35
N GLY A 324 30.33 -5.70 24.50
CA GLY A 324 30.12 -6.78 25.46
C GLY A 324 30.39 -8.15 24.86
N VAL A 325 29.66 -8.51 23.80
CA VAL A 325 29.65 -9.85 23.19
C VAL A 325 29.79 -9.75 21.67
N ARG A 326 30.61 -10.63 21.07
CA ARG A 326 30.71 -10.86 19.62
C ARG A 326 30.49 -12.36 19.35
N ALA A 327 29.51 -12.74 18.53
CA ALA A 327 29.27 -14.15 18.16
C ALA A 327 29.08 -14.43 16.64
N SER A 328 29.64 -15.57 16.18
CA SER A 328 29.36 -16.20 14.87
C SER A 328 28.41 -17.41 14.94
N GLY A 329 28.07 -17.88 16.15
CA GLY A 329 27.11 -18.97 16.38
C GLY A 329 25.98 -18.55 17.33
N THR A 330 25.06 -19.47 17.63
CA THR A 330 23.88 -19.15 18.46
C THR A 330 24.26 -18.64 19.85
N PHE A 331 23.59 -17.56 20.28
CA PHE A 331 23.71 -16.98 21.62
C PHE A 331 22.33 -16.93 22.28
N LYS A 332 22.24 -17.41 23.52
CA LYS A 332 21.00 -17.43 24.33
C LYS A 332 21.18 -16.59 25.60
N MET A 333 20.25 -15.66 25.83
CA MET A 333 20.20 -14.77 26.99
C MET A 333 18.81 -14.88 27.65
N SER A 334 18.77 -15.13 28.95
CA SER A 334 17.55 -15.53 29.66
C SER A 334 17.59 -15.18 31.14
N GLY A 335 16.52 -15.50 31.88
CA GLY A 335 16.46 -15.31 33.34
C GLY A 335 16.67 -13.85 33.73
N GLN A 336 17.63 -13.59 34.61
CA GLN A 336 18.02 -12.24 35.07
C GLN A 336 19.39 -11.82 34.53
N ALA A 337 19.81 -12.37 33.39
CA ALA A 337 21.08 -12.03 32.76
C ALA A 337 21.14 -10.56 32.28
N VAL A 338 22.28 -9.89 32.49
CA VAL A 338 22.46 -8.47 32.13
C VAL A 338 23.70 -8.24 31.28
N ILE A 339 23.59 -7.39 30.25
CA ILE A 339 24.71 -6.77 29.56
C ILE A 339 24.54 -5.25 29.69
N ARG A 340 25.43 -4.57 30.42
CA ARG A 340 25.26 -3.15 30.75
C ARG A 340 26.51 -2.30 30.55
N SER A 341 26.31 -1.08 30.05
CA SER A 341 27.35 -0.06 29.84
C SER A 341 28.51 -0.46 28.90
N CYS A 342 28.40 -1.60 28.22
CA CYS A 342 29.37 -2.05 27.23
C CYS A 342 29.44 -1.08 26.03
N THR A 343 30.64 -0.87 25.49
CA THR A 343 30.89 0.15 24.47
C THR A 343 31.74 -0.41 23.34
N VAL A 344 31.40 -0.11 22.09
CA VAL A 344 32.32 -0.22 20.95
C VAL A 344 32.65 1.19 20.46
N GLU A 345 33.93 1.53 20.39
CA GLU A 345 34.37 2.88 19.99
C GLU A 345 35.63 2.85 19.12
N SER A 346 35.53 3.51 17.96
CA SER A 346 36.65 3.72 17.02
C SER A 346 36.72 5.16 16.52
N ALA A 347 37.92 5.60 16.14
CA ALA A 347 38.19 6.87 15.48
C ALA A 347 38.47 6.72 13.98
N THR A 348 38.38 5.50 13.42
CA THR A 348 38.85 5.21 12.04
C THR A 348 37.89 4.39 11.18
N GLN A 349 36.97 3.62 11.75
CA GLN A 349 36.11 2.68 10.99
C GLN A 349 34.65 2.69 11.44
N SER A 350 33.79 2.09 10.62
CA SER A 350 32.41 1.77 11.03
C SER A 350 32.44 0.73 12.13
N ILE A 351 31.55 0.86 13.09
CA ILE A 351 31.51 0.03 14.30
C ILE A 351 30.11 -0.54 14.53
N TYR A 352 30.06 -1.69 15.19
CA TYR A 352 28.86 -2.52 15.20
C TYR A 352 28.66 -3.22 16.56
N GLY A 353 27.51 -2.99 17.19
CA GLY A 353 27.10 -3.70 18.40
C GLY A 353 27.78 -3.21 19.69
N GLY A 354 27.24 -2.16 20.31
CA GLY A 354 27.76 -1.64 21.58
C GLY A 354 27.66 -2.64 22.72
N GLY A 355 26.50 -3.31 22.85
CA GLY A 355 26.32 -4.46 23.73
C GLY A 355 26.73 -5.76 23.04
N ILE A 356 26.03 -6.09 21.94
CA ILE A 356 26.17 -7.38 21.24
C ILE A 356 26.34 -7.17 19.74
N TYR A 357 27.26 -7.92 19.13
CA TYR A 357 27.35 -8.16 17.69
C TYR A 357 27.10 -9.64 17.37
N VAL A 358 26.21 -9.93 16.40
CA VAL A 358 25.93 -11.29 15.91
C VAL A 358 25.94 -11.33 14.38
N ASN A 359 26.58 -12.35 13.78
CA ASN A 359 26.61 -12.52 12.33
C ASN A 359 26.40 -13.96 11.84
N SER A 360 26.38 -14.11 10.51
CA SER A 360 26.63 -15.37 9.78
C SER A 360 25.67 -16.52 10.10
N SER A 361 24.38 -16.35 9.80
CA SER A 361 23.33 -17.39 9.98
C SER A 361 23.02 -17.77 11.43
N SER A 362 23.63 -17.12 12.41
CA SER A 362 23.37 -17.29 13.85
C SER A 362 21.91 -17.04 14.24
N SER A 363 21.56 -17.48 15.44
CA SER A 363 20.40 -16.95 16.16
C SER A 363 20.81 -16.26 17.46
N PHE A 364 20.17 -15.12 17.75
CA PHE A 364 20.17 -14.53 19.08
C PHE A 364 18.79 -14.70 19.69
N GLU A 365 18.71 -15.29 20.89
CA GLU A 365 17.47 -15.47 21.63
C GLU A 365 17.58 -14.76 22.97
N MET A 366 16.69 -13.81 23.23
CA MET A 366 16.67 -13.01 24.45
C MET A 366 15.29 -13.08 25.10
N SER A 367 15.23 -13.56 26.34
CA SER A 367 14.00 -14.02 26.99
C SER A 367 14.00 -13.78 28.51
N GLY A 368 12.90 -14.13 29.19
CA GLY A 368 12.80 -14.00 30.65
C GLY A 368 12.70 -12.53 31.08
N GLU A 369 13.55 -12.11 32.00
CA GLU A 369 13.68 -10.71 32.50
C GLU A 369 15.01 -10.09 32.06
N ALA A 370 15.70 -10.68 31.08
CA ALA A 370 17.03 -10.31 30.65
C ALA A 370 17.12 -8.87 30.13
N LYS A 371 18.26 -8.19 30.34
CA LYS A 371 18.43 -6.77 30.06
C LYS A 371 19.71 -6.46 29.28
N ILE A 372 19.56 -5.67 28.22
CA ILE A 372 20.67 -4.96 27.56
C ILE A 372 20.45 -3.48 27.81
N GLU A 373 21.39 -2.82 28.49
CA GLU A 373 21.16 -1.44 28.93
C GLU A 373 22.38 -0.53 28.92
N TYR A 374 22.17 0.76 28.61
CA TYR A 374 23.23 1.79 28.58
C TYR A 374 24.42 1.48 27.65
N CYS A 375 24.28 0.51 26.74
CA CYS A 375 25.31 0.13 25.79
C CYS A 375 25.45 1.12 24.64
N GLN A 376 26.66 1.30 24.13
CA GLN A 376 27.00 2.40 23.20
C GLN A 376 27.85 1.97 22.01
N ALA A 377 27.50 2.46 20.83
CA ALA A 377 28.31 2.39 19.61
C ALA A 377 28.74 3.82 19.23
N ILE A 378 30.02 4.17 19.44
CA ILE A 378 30.55 5.54 19.29
C ILE A 378 31.60 5.62 18.16
N SER A 379 31.25 6.23 17.03
CA SER A 379 32.20 6.51 15.93
C SER A 379 32.66 7.95 16.00
N ASN A 380 33.96 8.16 16.12
CA ASN A 380 34.58 9.48 16.04
C ASN A 380 35.18 9.73 14.65
N SER A 381 34.45 9.30 13.60
CA SER A 381 34.89 9.34 12.20
C SER A 381 33.71 9.51 11.22
N SER A 382 33.99 9.73 9.94
CA SER A 382 32.97 9.77 8.86
C SER A 382 32.41 8.39 8.47
N LYS A 383 32.34 7.46 9.44
CA LYS A 383 31.89 6.08 9.30
C LYS A 383 30.78 5.79 10.30
N SER A 384 29.83 4.95 9.89
CA SER A 384 28.58 4.69 10.59
C SER A 384 28.74 4.04 11.98
N SER A 385 27.86 4.42 12.91
CA SER A 385 27.66 3.71 14.19
C SER A 385 26.37 2.92 14.16
N ASN A 386 26.44 1.62 14.41
CA ASN A 386 25.33 0.70 14.14
C ASN A 386 25.04 -0.20 15.35
N GLY A 387 23.79 -0.21 15.83
CA GLY A 387 23.37 -1.11 16.90
C GLY A 387 23.96 -0.73 18.26
N GLY A 388 23.40 0.30 18.90
CA GLY A 388 23.86 0.75 20.22
C GLY A 388 23.75 -0.36 21.27
N GLY A 389 22.60 -1.05 21.31
CA GLY A 389 22.42 -2.28 22.07
C GLY A 389 22.92 -3.51 21.30
N VAL A 390 22.30 -3.78 20.15
CA VAL A 390 22.53 -5.00 19.36
C VAL A 390 22.76 -4.67 17.89
N TYR A 391 23.76 -5.29 17.27
CA TYR A 391 23.92 -5.38 15.83
C TYR A 391 23.75 -6.82 15.33
N LEU A 392 22.93 -6.99 14.29
CA LEU A 392 22.66 -8.26 13.62
C LEU A 392 23.07 -8.13 12.15
N THR A 393 23.72 -9.13 11.56
CA THR A 393 23.96 -9.13 10.10
C THR A 393 23.94 -10.51 9.46
N ASN A 394 23.71 -10.57 8.14
CA ASN A 394 23.89 -11.73 7.27
C ASN A 394 23.14 -13.02 7.69
N ASN A 395 21.89 -13.18 7.23
CA ASN A 395 21.04 -14.38 7.45
C ASN A 395 20.70 -14.65 8.94
N THR A 396 21.13 -13.78 9.86
CA THR A 396 20.89 -13.91 11.31
C THR A 396 19.40 -13.83 11.65
N LYS A 397 19.00 -14.60 12.67
CA LYS A 397 17.69 -14.52 13.34
C LYS A 397 17.81 -13.88 14.72
N PHE A 398 16.78 -13.16 15.16
CA PHE A 398 16.68 -12.63 16.52
C PHE A 398 15.27 -12.80 17.08
N THR A 399 15.15 -13.29 18.31
CA THR A 399 13.88 -13.35 19.06
C THR A 399 14.04 -12.58 20.37
N LEU A 400 13.13 -11.64 20.63
CA LEU A 400 12.99 -10.95 21.91
C LEU A 400 11.63 -11.29 22.51
N SER A 401 11.62 -11.98 23.66
CA SER A 401 10.44 -12.61 24.24
C SER A 401 10.32 -12.45 25.75
N GLY A 402 9.20 -12.91 26.33
CA GLY A 402 8.93 -12.79 27.77
C GLY A 402 8.79 -11.34 28.21
N ASN A 403 9.54 -10.93 29.23
CA ASN A 403 9.63 -9.56 29.75
C ASN A 403 10.99 -8.92 29.42
N ALA A 404 11.73 -9.43 28.42
CA ALA A 404 13.09 -8.98 28.12
C ALA A 404 13.15 -7.54 27.57
N VAL A 405 14.21 -6.81 27.92
CA VAL A 405 14.33 -5.36 27.70
C VAL A 405 15.65 -4.96 27.03
N ILE A 406 15.56 -4.11 26.00
CA ILE A 406 16.68 -3.32 25.47
C ILE A 406 16.39 -1.84 25.74
N GLN A 407 17.18 -1.22 26.63
CA GLN A 407 16.89 0.14 27.13
C GLN A 407 18.11 1.08 27.17
N ASN A 408 17.87 2.39 26.99
CA ASN A 408 18.89 3.44 27.16
C ASN A 408 20.17 3.27 26.30
N CYS A 409 20.12 2.48 25.23
CA CYS A 409 21.26 2.23 24.34
C CYS A 409 21.44 3.33 23.28
N LYS A 410 22.68 3.60 22.86
CA LYS A 410 23.01 4.72 21.97
C LYS A 410 23.88 4.30 20.78
N ALA A 411 23.48 4.67 19.57
CA ALA A 411 24.40 4.81 18.45
C ALA A 411 24.73 6.29 18.28
N ASP A 412 26.02 6.65 18.29
CA ASP A 412 26.51 8.03 18.33
C ASP A 412 27.62 8.26 17.31
N ASN A 413 27.63 9.44 16.69
CA ASN A 413 28.70 9.85 15.80
C ASN A 413 28.94 11.35 15.92
N SER A 414 30.12 11.72 16.41
CA SER A 414 30.50 13.11 16.70
C SER A 414 30.90 13.93 15.46
N VAL A 415 31.22 13.25 14.35
CA VAL A 415 31.73 13.85 13.09
C VAL A 415 30.63 13.95 12.04
N THR A 416 29.79 12.93 11.94
CA THR A 416 28.63 12.83 11.03
C THR A 416 27.41 12.30 11.79
N PRO A 417 26.69 13.12 12.57
CA PRO A 417 25.61 12.66 13.46
C PRO A 417 24.47 11.91 12.76
N GLY A 418 24.23 12.18 11.47
CA GLY A 418 23.26 11.44 10.65
C GLY A 418 23.65 9.99 10.34
N GLU A 419 24.91 9.61 10.49
CA GLU A 419 25.42 8.24 10.24
C GLU A 419 25.30 7.36 11.50
N THR A 420 24.13 7.38 12.13
CA THR A 420 23.82 6.57 13.32
C THR A 420 22.53 5.77 13.09
N TYR A 421 22.61 4.46 13.30
CA TYR A 421 21.59 3.50 12.87
C TYR A 421 21.27 2.49 13.98
N GLY A 422 20.00 2.36 14.35
CA GLY A 422 19.53 1.37 15.31
C GLY A 422 20.06 1.62 16.74
N GLY A 423 19.41 2.52 17.47
CA GLY A 423 19.83 2.85 18.85
C GLY A 423 19.71 1.65 19.78
N GLY A 424 18.55 0.97 19.74
CA GLY A 424 18.34 -0.34 20.37
C GLY A 424 18.96 -1.46 19.54
N VAL A 425 18.39 -1.71 18.35
CA VAL A 425 18.84 -2.76 17.43
C VAL A 425 19.05 -2.18 16.03
N SER A 426 20.19 -2.51 15.40
CA SER A 426 20.40 -2.36 13.96
C SER A 426 20.59 -3.75 13.34
N ALA A 427 19.98 -3.99 12.19
CA ALA A 427 19.93 -5.30 11.55
C ALA A 427 20.09 -5.19 10.03
N ASP A 428 21.18 -5.73 9.50
CA ASP A 428 21.57 -5.63 8.09
C ASP A 428 21.48 -6.98 7.38
N CYS A 429 20.87 -7.04 6.18
CA CYS A 429 20.67 -8.28 5.42
C CYS A 429 20.12 -9.41 6.32
N MET A 430 19.18 -9.02 7.19
CA MET A 430 18.65 -9.80 8.29
C MET A 430 17.58 -10.78 7.77
N ARG A 431 17.48 -11.97 8.36
CA ARG A 431 16.47 -12.96 7.96
C ARG A 431 15.14 -12.78 8.67
N GLN A 432 15.15 -12.93 9.99
CA GLN A 432 13.97 -12.81 10.83
C GLN A 432 14.26 -12.08 12.16
N ILE A 433 13.43 -11.10 12.51
CA ILE A 433 13.26 -10.62 13.89
C ILE A 433 11.87 -11.04 14.36
N THR A 434 11.76 -11.56 15.58
CA THR A 434 10.50 -11.86 16.27
C THR A 434 10.42 -11.05 17.56
N LEU A 435 9.32 -10.33 17.75
CA LEU A 435 8.98 -9.64 19.00
C LEU A 435 7.72 -10.29 19.56
N GLU A 436 7.75 -10.79 20.79
CA GLU A 436 6.65 -11.57 21.38
C GLU A 436 6.53 -11.38 22.91
N GLY A 437 5.38 -11.74 23.49
CA GLY A 437 5.10 -11.53 24.90
C GLY A 437 5.01 -10.04 25.28
N ASN A 438 5.73 -9.63 26.32
CA ASN A 438 5.78 -8.26 26.84
C ASN A 438 7.09 -7.52 26.50
N ALA A 439 7.93 -8.10 25.64
CA ALA A 439 9.27 -7.59 25.25
C ALA A 439 9.30 -6.08 24.95
N GLN A 440 10.35 -5.36 25.36
CA GLN A 440 10.42 -3.90 25.21
C GLN A 440 11.73 -3.37 24.63
N ILE A 441 11.62 -2.38 23.73
CA ILE A 441 12.75 -1.58 23.22
C ILE A 441 12.44 -0.09 23.40
N PHE A 442 13.12 0.60 24.33
CA PHE A 442 12.77 1.98 24.71
C PHE A 442 13.93 2.84 25.23
N GLN A 443 13.76 4.16 25.25
CA GLN A 443 14.78 5.16 25.65
C GLN A 443 16.12 5.10 24.87
N CYS A 444 16.22 4.24 23.85
CA CYS A 444 17.37 4.15 22.97
C CYS A 444 17.44 5.33 21.99
N THR A 445 18.64 5.65 21.50
CA THR A 445 18.94 6.85 20.69
C THR A 445 19.80 6.53 19.47
N ALA A 446 19.35 6.97 18.30
CA ALA A 446 20.09 7.05 17.02
C ALA A 446 19.35 8.06 16.10
N ALA A 447 20.00 8.58 15.06
CA ALA A 447 19.35 9.44 14.06
C ALA A 447 18.37 8.65 13.18
N ASN A 448 18.74 7.43 12.78
CA ASN A 448 17.90 6.54 11.96
C ASN A 448 17.49 5.32 12.80
N GLY A 449 16.20 5.22 13.13
CA GLY A 449 15.66 4.10 13.89
C GLY A 449 16.19 4.04 15.33
N SER A 450 15.74 4.95 16.21
CA SER A 450 16.23 4.97 17.59
C SER A 450 15.85 3.70 18.38
N GLY A 451 14.73 3.04 18.03
CA GLY A 451 14.40 1.69 18.47
C GLY A 451 14.99 0.62 17.55
N LEU A 452 14.58 0.61 16.28
CA LEU A 452 14.93 -0.40 15.28
C LEU A 452 15.38 0.22 13.95
N TYR A 453 16.49 -0.26 13.40
CA TYR A 453 16.88 -0.05 12.00
C TYR A 453 17.05 -1.41 11.32
N ILE A 454 16.34 -1.68 10.22
CA ILE A 454 16.26 -3.04 9.64
C ILE A 454 16.35 -3.00 8.11
N THR A 455 17.25 -3.79 7.51
CA THR A 455 17.29 -4.06 6.07
C THR A 455 17.12 -5.56 5.75
N GLY A 456 16.49 -5.86 4.62
CA GLY A 456 16.36 -7.19 4.03
C GLY A 456 17.43 -7.45 2.96
N SER A 457 17.14 -8.33 1.99
CA SER A 457 18.04 -8.60 0.86
C SER A 457 17.37 -8.33 -0.49
N LEU A 458 18.00 -7.55 -1.37
CA LEU A 458 17.54 -7.39 -2.76
C LEU A 458 17.66 -8.70 -3.58
N MET A 459 18.56 -9.62 -3.19
CA MET A 459 18.72 -10.90 -3.89
C MET A 459 17.68 -11.94 -3.46
N TYR A 460 17.16 -11.82 -2.22
CA TYR A 460 16.18 -12.75 -1.64
C TYR A 460 15.09 -12.02 -0.82
N PRO A 461 14.31 -11.09 -1.41
CA PRO A 461 13.37 -10.22 -0.69
C PRO A 461 12.18 -10.95 -0.04
N ASN A 462 11.91 -12.19 -0.47
CA ASN A 462 10.87 -13.04 0.11
C ASN A 462 11.34 -13.77 1.38
N ASP A 463 12.63 -14.09 1.49
CA ASP A 463 13.20 -14.90 2.58
C ASP A 463 13.83 -14.06 3.71
N TYR A 464 14.08 -12.77 3.45
CA TYR A 464 14.77 -11.82 4.33
C TYR A 464 13.87 -10.65 4.75
N GLY A 465 14.33 -9.84 5.70
CA GLY A 465 13.69 -8.58 6.11
C GLY A 465 12.39 -8.76 6.90
N LYS A 466 12.11 -9.95 7.47
CA LYS A 466 10.83 -10.24 8.12
C LYS A 466 10.84 -9.87 9.60
N LEU A 467 9.98 -8.92 9.99
CA LEU A 467 9.70 -8.56 11.37
C LEU A 467 8.34 -9.15 11.78
N TYR A 468 8.35 -10.16 12.65
CA TYR A 468 7.15 -10.79 13.19
C TYR A 468 6.69 -10.01 14.43
N ALA A 469 5.59 -9.28 14.26
CA ALA A 469 4.95 -8.44 15.25
C ALA A 469 3.99 -9.26 16.15
N ASN A 470 4.56 -10.18 16.94
CA ASN A 470 3.83 -11.16 17.76
C ASN A 470 3.64 -10.74 19.23
N GLY A 471 3.88 -9.47 19.58
CA GLY A 471 3.78 -8.95 20.94
C GLY A 471 4.86 -7.92 21.30
N GLY A 472 4.87 -7.50 22.56
CA GLY A 472 5.80 -6.48 23.06
C GLY A 472 5.56 -5.07 22.52
N SER A 473 6.50 -4.17 22.75
CA SER A 473 6.42 -2.79 22.23
C SER A 473 7.78 -2.16 21.90
N VAL A 474 7.76 -1.31 20.88
CA VAL A 474 8.92 -0.51 20.44
C VAL A 474 8.56 0.96 20.61
N ASN A 475 9.20 1.61 21.58
CA ASN A 475 8.92 3.00 21.92
C ASN A 475 9.82 4.00 21.16
N GLY A 476 10.96 3.53 20.64
CA GLY A 476 11.82 4.30 19.73
C GLY A 476 11.36 4.22 18.27
N ASP A 477 11.95 5.06 17.43
CA ASP A 477 11.65 5.09 15.99
C ASP A 477 12.07 3.78 15.29
N VAL A 478 11.36 3.43 14.23
CA VAL A 478 11.57 2.25 13.40
C VAL A 478 11.80 2.66 11.95
N VAL A 479 12.80 2.08 11.30
CA VAL A 479 13.03 2.23 9.86
C VAL A 479 13.08 0.85 9.19
N LEU A 480 12.30 0.69 8.13
CA LEU A 480 12.15 -0.55 7.35
C LEU A 480 12.73 -0.36 5.95
N GLY A 481 13.88 -1.00 5.69
CA GLY A 481 14.71 -0.81 4.50
C GLY A 481 15.61 0.42 4.61
N ASP A 482 16.62 0.51 3.75
CA ASP A 482 17.39 1.75 3.55
C ASP A 482 16.77 2.59 2.42
N LYS A 483 16.97 3.91 2.44
CA LYS A 483 16.46 4.84 1.40
C LYS A 483 17.56 5.36 0.47
N ASP A 484 18.82 5.29 0.90
CA ASP A 484 20.00 5.80 0.20
C ASP A 484 20.93 4.67 -0.26
N LYS A 485 20.84 3.50 0.38
CA LYS A 485 21.56 2.27 0.03
C LYS A 485 20.63 1.27 -0.66
N SER A 486 21.19 0.43 -1.52
CA SER A 486 20.47 -0.63 -2.23
C SER A 486 20.29 -1.88 -1.35
N ASP A 487 19.72 -1.69 -0.16
CA ASP A 487 19.56 -2.71 0.86
C ASP A 487 18.08 -3.16 0.89
N GLY A 488 17.83 -4.45 1.12
CA GLY A 488 16.56 -5.04 0.67
C GLY A 488 15.30 -4.59 1.42
N PRO A 489 14.12 -4.74 0.79
CA PRO A 489 12.84 -4.42 1.41
C PRO A 489 12.55 -5.30 2.62
N CYS A 490 11.77 -4.75 3.54
CA CYS A 490 11.37 -5.40 4.78
C CYS A 490 9.85 -5.65 4.83
N THR A 491 9.40 -6.54 5.71
CA THR A 491 7.97 -6.84 5.90
C THR A 491 7.63 -6.93 7.38
N ILE A 492 6.69 -6.11 7.88
CA ILE A 492 6.06 -6.33 9.19
C ILE A 492 4.88 -7.28 9.00
N THR A 493 4.95 -8.45 9.63
CA THR A 493 3.98 -9.56 9.53
C THR A 493 3.72 -10.18 10.92
N GLY A 494 3.08 -11.36 11.01
CA GLY A 494 2.81 -12.05 12.28
C GLY A 494 1.37 -11.90 12.80
N THR A 495 1.16 -11.95 14.13
CA THR A 495 -0.18 -11.79 14.72
C THR A 495 -0.69 -10.36 14.56
N GLY A 496 0.18 -9.37 14.85
CA GLY A 496 -0.09 -7.93 14.84
C GLY A 496 -0.14 -7.29 16.23
N GLU A 497 0.21 -8.04 17.29
CA GLU A 497 0.10 -7.63 18.69
C GLU A 497 1.22 -6.69 19.16
N THR A 498 2.33 -6.55 18.41
CA THR A 498 3.38 -5.57 18.73
C THR A 498 2.87 -4.14 18.58
N VAL A 499 3.13 -3.31 19.60
CA VAL A 499 2.79 -1.89 19.62
C VAL A 499 4.00 -1.02 19.30
N PHE A 500 3.98 -0.35 18.15
CA PHE A 500 4.97 0.63 17.71
C PHE A 500 4.53 2.04 18.15
N LYS A 501 5.24 2.65 19.10
CA LYS A 501 4.92 3.98 19.65
C LYS A 501 5.82 5.11 19.12
N GLY A 502 7.03 4.77 18.67
CA GLY A 502 7.88 5.70 17.91
C GLY A 502 7.42 5.84 16.46
N LYS A 503 8.02 6.77 15.71
CA LYS A 503 7.71 6.98 14.28
C LYS A 503 8.19 5.78 13.46
N VAL A 504 7.39 5.34 12.49
CA VAL A 504 7.74 4.23 11.58
C VAL A 504 7.92 4.76 10.17
N THR A 505 9.13 4.61 9.62
CA THR A 505 9.43 4.94 8.22
C THR A 505 9.47 3.65 7.38
N VAL A 506 8.64 3.59 6.35
CA VAL A 506 8.61 2.52 5.35
C VAL A 506 9.28 3.05 4.07
N THR A 507 10.38 2.42 3.64
CA THR A 507 11.00 2.75 2.34
C THR A 507 10.24 2.11 1.18
N PRO A 508 10.54 2.47 -0.09
CA PRO A 508 10.01 1.74 -1.25
C PRO A 508 10.23 0.23 -1.16
N ASP A 509 9.32 -0.52 -1.79
CA ASP A 509 9.20 -1.99 -1.78
C ASP A 509 9.00 -2.66 -0.40
N SER A 510 9.31 -1.99 0.72
CA SER A 510 8.97 -2.46 2.08
C SER A 510 7.46 -2.45 2.32
N THR A 511 6.98 -3.37 3.16
CA THR A 511 5.53 -3.64 3.34
C THR A 511 5.11 -3.75 4.82
N ILE A 512 3.94 -3.19 5.17
CA ILE A 512 3.25 -3.43 6.45
C ILE A 512 2.00 -4.27 6.21
N GLU A 513 1.99 -5.49 6.76
CA GLU A 513 0.83 -6.38 6.78
C GLU A 513 0.14 -6.38 8.17
N LYS A 514 0.89 -6.07 9.22
CA LYS A 514 0.54 -6.32 10.64
C LYS A 514 1.16 -5.29 11.58
N GLY A 515 0.67 -5.26 12.81
CA GLY A 515 1.15 -4.40 13.91
C GLY A 515 0.15 -3.33 14.32
N THR A 516 0.36 -2.76 15.50
CA THR A 516 -0.39 -1.60 16.01
C THR A 516 0.52 -0.37 16.07
N PHE A 517 0.16 0.69 15.37
CA PHE A 517 0.97 1.88 15.13
C PHE A 517 0.36 3.09 15.83
N ASN A 518 0.98 3.49 16.95
CA ASN A 518 0.59 4.65 17.75
C ASN A 518 1.46 5.89 17.44
N GLY A 519 2.66 5.71 16.89
CA GLY A 519 3.46 6.79 16.30
C GLY A 519 3.02 7.13 14.88
N GLU A 520 3.54 8.24 14.34
CA GLU A 520 3.38 8.60 12.92
C GLU A 520 3.97 7.50 12.01
N VAL A 521 3.33 7.23 10.87
CA VAL A 521 3.86 6.31 9.85
C VAL A 521 4.11 7.06 8.54
N ILE A 522 5.38 7.15 8.14
CA ILE A 522 5.79 7.67 6.82
C ILE A 522 5.89 6.47 5.87
N ASN A 523 4.81 6.21 5.12
CA ASN A 523 4.73 5.14 4.14
C ASN A 523 5.19 5.59 2.75
N ASN A 524 6.35 5.11 2.30
CA ASN A 524 6.77 5.18 0.90
C ASN A 524 6.81 3.79 0.23
N GLY A 525 6.36 2.75 0.93
CA GLY A 525 6.25 1.37 0.47
C GLY A 525 4.79 0.98 0.27
N THR A 526 4.38 -0.19 0.79
CA THR A 526 2.98 -0.65 0.73
C THR A 526 2.40 -0.97 2.10
N ILE A 527 1.19 -0.50 2.39
CA ILE A 527 0.37 -0.96 3.53
C ILE A 527 -0.73 -1.90 3.01
N THR A 528 -0.78 -3.13 3.53
CA THR A 528 -1.85 -4.11 3.26
C THR A 528 -2.66 -4.44 4.52
N GLY A 529 -2.16 -4.12 5.72
CA GLY A 529 -2.83 -4.37 6.99
C GLY A 529 -2.22 -3.61 8.16
N GLY A 530 -2.58 -4.01 9.38
CA GLY A 530 -2.23 -3.30 10.63
C GLY A 530 -3.30 -2.31 11.11
N VAL A 531 -3.06 -1.71 12.28
CA VAL A 531 -3.95 -0.72 12.93
C VAL A 531 -3.19 0.57 13.18
N PHE A 532 -3.66 1.69 12.64
CA PHE A 532 -2.98 2.98 12.64
C PHE A 532 -3.78 4.01 13.46
N ASN A 533 -3.28 4.34 14.65
CA ASN A 533 -3.92 5.25 15.61
C ASN A 533 -3.44 6.70 15.49
N SER A 534 -2.53 6.99 14.55
CA SER A 534 -1.91 8.29 14.31
C SER A 534 -1.87 8.63 12.82
N THR A 535 -1.21 9.73 12.46
CA THR A 535 -1.00 10.19 11.08
C THR A 535 -0.28 9.15 10.23
N VAL A 536 -0.76 8.94 9.00
CA VAL A 536 -0.06 8.19 7.95
C VAL A 536 0.17 9.12 6.75
N SER A 537 1.41 9.18 6.26
CA SER A 537 1.88 10.12 5.23
C SER A 537 2.84 9.42 4.25
N GLY A 538 3.36 10.14 3.24
CA GLY A 538 4.36 9.62 2.27
C GLY A 538 3.78 9.27 0.90
N SER A 539 4.61 8.76 -0.01
CA SER A 539 4.26 8.48 -1.42
C SER A 539 3.80 7.03 -1.69
N GLY A 540 3.66 6.21 -0.65
CA GLY A 540 3.40 4.78 -0.77
C GLY A 540 1.96 4.42 -1.16
N ILE A 541 1.75 3.11 -1.32
CA ILE A 541 0.46 2.51 -1.65
C ILE A 541 -0.26 2.07 -0.36
N ILE A 542 -1.58 2.23 -0.30
CA ILE A 542 -2.43 1.74 0.80
C ILE A 542 -3.55 0.87 0.21
N ASN A 543 -3.44 -0.43 0.42
CA ASN A 543 -4.36 -1.48 -0.06
C ASN A 543 -5.19 -2.11 1.08
N GLY A 544 -4.95 -1.73 2.34
CA GLY A 544 -5.66 -2.25 3.50
C GLY A 544 -5.20 -1.62 4.82
N GLY A 545 -5.63 -2.19 5.95
CA GLY A 545 -5.38 -1.66 7.29
C GLY A 545 -6.60 -0.95 7.90
N THR A 546 -6.56 -0.74 9.22
CA THR A 546 -7.58 0.00 9.99
C THR A 546 -6.98 1.32 10.46
N PHE A 547 -7.61 2.45 10.13
CA PHE A 547 -7.07 3.78 10.41
C PHE A 547 -8.01 4.55 11.36
N ASN A 548 -7.57 4.74 12.60
CA ASN A 548 -8.31 5.42 13.67
C ASN A 548 -7.83 6.87 13.88
N GLY A 549 -6.62 7.21 13.41
CA GLY A 549 -6.06 8.56 13.46
C GLY A 549 -6.84 9.56 12.59
N THR A 550 -6.99 10.80 13.06
CA THR A 550 -7.84 11.82 12.41
C THR A 550 -7.07 13.12 12.11
N PRO A 551 -6.88 13.50 10.83
CA PRO A 551 -6.85 12.64 9.65
C PRO A 551 -5.65 12.87 8.74
N ALA A 552 -5.04 11.79 8.25
CA ALA A 552 -4.33 11.76 6.97
C ALA A 552 -4.57 10.39 6.33
N LEU A 553 -5.33 10.37 5.24
CA LEU A 553 -5.74 9.18 4.48
C LEU A 553 -5.47 9.42 2.98
N ILE A 554 -4.25 9.89 2.72
CA ILE A 554 -3.81 10.47 1.45
C ILE A 554 -2.32 10.16 1.30
N THR A 555 -1.91 9.74 0.11
CA THR A 555 -0.50 9.56 -0.24
C THR A 555 -0.11 10.45 -1.43
N GLY A 556 1.19 10.60 -1.67
CA GLY A 556 1.75 11.59 -2.59
C GLY A 556 2.03 12.94 -1.92
N SER A 557 2.86 13.77 -2.55
CA SER A 557 3.34 15.05 -2.01
C SER A 557 2.39 16.23 -2.25
N GLY A 558 1.44 16.11 -3.17
CA GLY A 558 0.54 17.20 -3.58
C GLY A 558 1.14 18.12 -4.67
N THR A 559 2.17 17.66 -5.37
CA THR A 559 2.78 18.40 -6.51
C THR A 559 2.12 18.01 -7.82
N GLU A 560 2.35 18.77 -8.90
CA GLU A 560 1.83 18.42 -10.24
C GLU A 560 2.32 17.04 -10.73
N THR A 561 3.56 16.68 -10.41
CA THR A 561 4.19 15.40 -10.77
C THR A 561 3.85 14.24 -9.82
N ASP A 562 3.39 14.54 -8.61
CA ASP A 562 3.06 13.58 -7.55
C ASP A 562 1.87 14.14 -6.71
N PRO A 563 0.66 14.12 -7.29
CA PRO A 563 -0.53 14.71 -6.68
C PRO A 563 -1.08 13.83 -5.55
N TYR A 564 -1.80 14.47 -4.62
CA TYR A 564 -2.47 13.78 -3.51
C TYR A 564 -3.49 12.75 -4.02
N GLN A 565 -3.28 11.48 -3.68
CA GLN A 565 -4.16 10.36 -4.03
C GLN A 565 -5.33 10.31 -3.04
N ILE A 566 -6.57 10.55 -3.51
CA ILE A 566 -7.75 10.62 -2.66
C ILE A 566 -8.76 9.52 -3.01
N SER A 567 -8.88 8.52 -2.13
CA SER A 567 -9.83 7.41 -2.23
C SER A 567 -11.03 7.50 -1.27
N THR A 568 -11.07 8.49 -0.38
CA THR A 568 -12.06 8.55 0.72
C THR A 568 -12.64 9.95 0.94
N ALA A 569 -13.87 10.00 1.46
CA ALA A 569 -14.51 11.23 1.91
C ALA A 569 -13.73 11.97 3.02
N ALA A 570 -12.96 11.24 3.84
CA ALA A 570 -12.09 11.83 4.86
C ALA A 570 -10.88 12.54 4.23
N GLY A 571 -10.24 11.91 3.23
CA GLY A 571 -9.18 12.55 2.44
C GLY A 571 -9.67 13.79 1.68
N LEU A 572 -10.87 13.73 1.09
CA LEU A 572 -11.45 14.89 0.40
C LEU A 572 -11.79 16.05 1.37
N LYS A 573 -12.26 15.75 2.60
CA LYS A 573 -12.44 16.75 3.66
C LYS A 573 -11.11 17.38 4.08
N TRP A 574 -10.05 16.57 4.28
CA TRP A 574 -8.71 17.09 4.55
C TRP A 574 -8.20 18.00 3.43
N PHE A 575 -8.40 17.64 2.16
CA PHE A 575 -7.95 18.45 1.03
C PHE A 575 -8.66 19.80 0.97
N ARG A 576 -9.98 19.81 1.18
CA ARG A 576 -10.78 21.03 1.35
C ARG A 576 -10.21 21.92 2.46
N ASP A 577 -9.95 21.35 3.63
CA ASP A 577 -9.48 22.10 4.80
C ASP A 577 -8.04 22.62 4.58
N LYS A 578 -7.17 21.82 3.95
CA LYS A 578 -5.80 22.21 3.60
C LYS A 578 -5.74 23.38 2.62
N VAL A 579 -6.66 23.47 1.66
CA VAL A 579 -6.82 24.65 0.77
C VAL A 579 -7.43 25.84 1.53
N ASN A 580 -8.43 25.60 2.40
CA ASN A 580 -9.12 26.67 3.13
C ASN A 580 -8.29 27.30 4.27
N ASP A 581 -7.29 26.59 4.80
CA ASP A 581 -6.35 27.07 5.82
C ASP A 581 -5.01 27.60 5.22
N ALA A 582 -4.91 27.69 3.90
CA ALA A 582 -3.72 28.17 3.19
C ALA A 582 -3.35 29.61 3.59
N LYS A 583 -2.05 29.84 3.83
CA LYS A 583 -1.49 31.15 4.26
C LYS A 583 -0.61 31.79 3.18
N THR A 584 -0.32 31.05 2.12
CA THR A 584 0.54 31.43 1.01
C THR A 584 -0.06 30.96 -0.32
N GLU A 585 0.31 31.63 -1.41
CA GLU A 585 -0.16 31.30 -2.76
C GLU A 585 0.23 29.87 -3.18
N GLU A 586 1.43 29.40 -2.80
CA GLU A 586 1.89 28.04 -3.09
C GLU A 586 1.07 26.95 -2.38
N GLU A 587 0.54 27.21 -1.19
CA GLU A 587 -0.35 26.25 -0.49
C GLU A 587 -1.71 26.08 -1.20
N THR A 588 -2.10 27.01 -2.08
CA THR A 588 -3.31 26.88 -2.91
C THR A 588 -3.09 26.15 -4.24
N LYS A 589 -1.83 25.89 -4.60
CA LYS A 589 -1.42 25.22 -5.84
C LYS A 589 -1.32 23.70 -5.70
N ILE A 590 -1.64 23.15 -4.53
CA ILE A 590 -1.59 21.70 -4.28
C ILE A 590 -2.50 20.93 -5.23
N CYS A 591 -1.94 19.88 -5.82
CA CYS A 591 -2.61 19.03 -6.79
C CYS A 591 -3.16 17.74 -6.14
N ALA A 592 -4.27 17.24 -6.64
CA ALA A 592 -4.88 16.00 -6.17
C ALA A 592 -5.51 15.20 -7.33
N VAL A 593 -5.61 13.89 -7.15
CA VAL A 593 -6.32 12.99 -8.06
C VAL A 593 -7.22 12.03 -7.26
N LEU A 594 -8.45 11.84 -7.73
CA LEU A 594 -9.32 10.82 -7.16
C LEU A 594 -8.93 9.43 -7.66
N THR A 595 -8.86 8.47 -6.73
CA THR A 595 -8.58 7.05 -7.04
C THR A 595 -9.77 6.13 -6.79
N ALA A 596 -10.90 6.67 -6.32
CA ALA A 596 -12.17 5.96 -6.16
C ALA A 596 -13.37 6.93 -6.22
N ASN A 597 -14.58 6.39 -6.39
CA ASN A 597 -15.82 7.13 -6.16
C ASN A 597 -15.97 7.49 -4.67
N ILE A 598 -16.45 8.71 -4.38
CA ILE A 598 -16.60 9.23 -3.02
C ILE A 598 -18.06 9.53 -2.73
N ASP A 599 -18.54 9.10 -1.56
CA ASP A 599 -19.82 9.50 -0.98
C ASP A 599 -19.60 10.41 0.24
N LEU A 600 -20.06 11.66 0.14
CA LEU A 600 -20.08 12.65 1.21
C LEU A 600 -21.29 12.51 2.15
N LYS A 601 -22.16 11.52 1.92
CA LYS A 601 -23.28 11.09 2.77
C LYS A 601 -24.36 12.17 3.01
N ASN A 602 -24.35 13.25 2.22
CA ASN A 602 -25.18 14.44 2.40
C ASN A 602 -24.86 15.24 3.68
N GLU A 603 -23.66 15.04 4.26
CA GLU A 603 -23.11 15.90 5.30
C GLU A 603 -22.88 17.34 4.77
N GLU A 604 -23.00 18.36 5.62
CA GLU A 604 -22.87 19.75 5.20
C GLU A 604 -21.46 20.06 4.64
N TRP A 605 -21.42 20.63 3.44
CA TRP A 605 -20.18 20.92 2.73
C TRP A 605 -19.86 22.42 2.70
N THR A 606 -18.70 22.77 3.24
CA THR A 606 -18.00 24.05 2.97
C THR A 606 -17.23 23.93 1.65
N PRO A 607 -17.34 24.88 0.70
CA PRO A 607 -16.59 24.82 -0.55
C PRO A 607 -15.07 24.75 -0.35
N ILE A 608 -14.36 24.10 -1.28
CA ILE A 608 -12.90 24.14 -1.41
C ILE A 608 -12.52 25.52 -1.96
N ALA A 609 -11.56 26.24 -1.35
CA ALA A 609 -11.35 27.67 -1.58
C ALA A 609 -12.63 28.48 -1.32
N ASN A 610 -13.05 28.48 -0.05
CA ASN A 610 -14.20 29.22 0.47
C ASN A 610 -13.93 30.74 0.51
N TYR A 611 -13.98 31.37 -0.66
CA TYR A 611 -13.79 32.81 -0.82
C TYR A 611 -14.84 33.62 -0.03
N THR A 612 -14.37 34.61 0.74
CA THR A 612 -15.22 35.56 1.49
C THR A 612 -14.68 36.99 1.39
N THR A 613 -15.47 38.00 1.76
CA THR A 613 -15.07 39.42 1.78
C THR A 613 -13.96 39.77 2.78
N THR A 614 -13.51 38.81 3.60
CA THR A 614 -12.42 38.95 4.57
C THR A 614 -11.33 37.87 4.41
N ASN A 615 -11.48 36.95 3.45
CA ASN A 615 -10.55 35.86 3.19
C ASN A 615 -10.61 35.50 1.71
N GLU A 616 -9.70 36.06 0.92
CA GLU A 616 -9.66 35.93 -0.55
C GLU A 616 -8.86 34.69 -0.98
N ILE A 617 -9.27 33.51 -0.52
CA ILE A 617 -8.67 32.24 -0.93
C ILE A 617 -9.24 31.82 -2.29
N PHE A 618 -8.34 31.45 -3.19
CA PHE A 618 -8.62 30.82 -4.47
C PHE A 618 -7.98 29.43 -4.49
N TYR A 619 -8.47 28.53 -5.35
CA TYR A 619 -7.77 27.31 -5.70
C TYR A 619 -7.00 27.52 -7.00
N GLU A 620 -5.70 27.23 -6.99
CA GLU A 620 -4.77 27.52 -8.10
C GLU A 620 -4.03 26.26 -8.60
N GLY A 621 -4.28 25.09 -8.00
CA GLY A 621 -3.69 23.79 -8.37
C GLY A 621 -4.49 23.02 -9.43
N THR A 622 -4.11 21.76 -9.66
CA THR A 622 -4.88 20.81 -10.50
C THR A 622 -5.59 19.76 -9.65
N PHE A 623 -6.91 19.68 -9.77
CA PHE A 623 -7.73 18.61 -9.22
C PHE A 623 -8.26 17.73 -10.34
N ASP A 624 -7.80 16.49 -10.40
CA ASP A 624 -8.21 15.48 -11.38
C ASP A 624 -9.22 14.50 -10.76
N GLY A 625 -10.45 14.50 -11.24
CA GLY A 625 -11.50 13.57 -10.82
C GLY A 625 -11.23 12.12 -11.24
N GLY A 626 -10.25 11.84 -12.10
CA GLY A 626 -9.89 10.48 -12.52
C GLY A 626 -10.98 9.72 -13.31
N GLY A 627 -12.07 10.39 -13.69
CA GLY A 627 -13.31 9.79 -14.19
C GLY A 627 -14.30 9.38 -13.10
N TYR A 628 -13.95 9.56 -11.82
CA TYR A 628 -14.78 9.20 -10.67
C TYR A 628 -15.86 10.25 -10.34
N THR A 629 -16.77 9.85 -9.46
CA THR A 629 -17.89 10.65 -8.96
C THR A 629 -17.69 11.05 -7.50
N ILE A 630 -17.86 12.34 -7.20
CA ILE A 630 -18.17 12.84 -5.86
C ILE A 630 -19.69 12.90 -5.75
N SER A 631 -20.24 12.12 -4.84
CA SER A 631 -21.68 11.95 -4.60
C SER A 631 -22.06 12.38 -3.18
N GLY A 632 -23.34 12.64 -2.95
CA GLY A 632 -23.83 13.10 -1.65
C GLY A 632 -23.34 14.50 -1.26
N LEU A 633 -22.96 15.35 -2.23
CA LEU A 633 -22.59 16.74 -1.96
C LEU A 633 -23.82 17.49 -1.40
N ASN A 634 -23.64 18.25 -0.31
CA ASN A 634 -24.74 19.02 0.29
C ASN A 634 -24.28 20.41 0.75
N VAL A 635 -24.36 21.38 -0.16
CA VAL A 635 -24.08 22.80 0.13
C VAL A 635 -25.41 23.49 0.44
N THR A 636 -25.56 23.96 1.68
CA THR A 636 -26.75 24.67 2.21
C THR A 636 -26.41 26.00 2.91
N GLY A 637 -25.11 26.24 3.12
CA GLY A 637 -24.58 27.33 3.94
C GLY A 637 -24.59 28.71 3.27
N LYS A 638 -23.99 29.67 3.98
CA LYS A 638 -23.92 31.09 3.59
C LYS A 638 -22.58 31.41 2.94
N PHE A 639 -22.42 30.98 1.69
CA PHE A 639 -21.18 31.14 0.92
C PHE A 639 -21.38 32.15 -0.22
N ARG A 640 -20.41 33.03 -0.46
CA ARG A 640 -20.43 33.93 -1.65
C ARG A 640 -20.25 33.14 -2.95
N CYS A 641 -19.50 32.04 -2.88
CA CYS A 641 -19.36 31.06 -3.94
C CYS A 641 -19.89 29.71 -3.42
N ALA A 642 -21.05 29.26 -3.89
CA ALA A 642 -21.74 28.06 -3.39
C ALA A 642 -21.67 26.93 -4.42
N SER A 643 -20.91 25.89 -4.08
CA SER A 643 -20.37 24.89 -5.03
C SER A 643 -19.48 23.86 -4.31
N LEU A 644 -18.96 22.85 -5.04
CA LEU A 644 -17.88 21.99 -4.55
C LEU A 644 -16.58 22.79 -4.33
N PHE A 645 -16.16 23.56 -5.34
CA PHE A 645 -15.04 24.51 -5.31
C PHE A 645 -15.56 25.95 -5.38
N GLY A 646 -15.28 26.79 -4.39
CA GLY A 646 -15.75 28.17 -4.29
C GLY A 646 -15.21 29.05 -5.42
N ALA A 647 -13.94 29.44 -5.34
CA ALA A 647 -13.28 30.24 -6.37
C ALA A 647 -12.02 29.53 -6.90
N VAL A 648 -11.91 29.39 -8.22
CA VAL A 648 -10.75 28.80 -8.92
C VAL A 648 -10.11 29.88 -9.79
N LYS A 649 -8.79 30.05 -9.68
CA LYS A 649 -8.01 31.12 -10.32
C LYS A 649 -6.75 30.52 -10.94
N GLY A 650 -6.64 30.50 -12.27
CA GLY A 650 -5.55 29.82 -12.99
C GLY A 650 -5.50 28.28 -12.86
N GLY A 651 -6.00 27.71 -11.76
CA GLY A 651 -6.07 26.28 -11.50
C GLY A 651 -7.02 25.51 -12.44
N THR A 652 -6.91 24.19 -12.41
CA THR A 652 -7.64 23.26 -13.29
C THR A 652 -8.48 22.27 -12.49
N ILE A 653 -9.77 22.16 -12.82
CA ILE A 653 -10.67 21.10 -12.34
C ILE A 653 -11.01 20.21 -13.54
N LYS A 654 -10.71 18.91 -13.48
CA LYS A 654 -10.91 18.03 -14.64
C LYS A 654 -11.45 16.65 -14.33
N ASN A 655 -12.00 15.97 -15.35
CA ASN A 655 -12.39 14.56 -15.35
C ASN A 655 -13.35 14.16 -14.21
N LEU A 656 -14.26 15.05 -13.79
CA LEU A 656 -15.01 14.91 -12.54
C LEU A 656 -16.53 14.85 -12.76
N THR A 657 -17.19 13.92 -12.07
CA THR A 657 -18.66 13.88 -11.94
C THR A 657 -19.05 14.36 -10.54
N VAL A 658 -20.01 15.27 -10.41
CA VAL A 658 -20.48 15.77 -9.10
C VAL A 658 -21.99 15.62 -8.97
N ALA A 659 -22.45 14.96 -7.90
CA ALA A 659 -23.86 14.66 -7.64
C ALA A 659 -24.30 15.01 -6.20
N GLY A 660 -25.47 15.62 -6.06
CA GLY A 660 -26.00 16.07 -4.77
C GLY A 660 -26.90 17.31 -4.86
N ASN A 661 -26.78 18.19 -3.87
CA ASN A 661 -27.52 19.45 -3.74
C ASN A 661 -26.54 20.61 -3.51
N VAL A 662 -26.64 21.65 -4.35
CA VAL A 662 -26.00 22.95 -4.15
C VAL A 662 -27.10 23.99 -4.03
N SER A 663 -27.24 24.56 -2.83
CA SER A 663 -28.34 25.46 -2.49
C SER A 663 -27.84 26.63 -1.64
N HIS A 664 -28.41 27.80 -1.88
CA HIS A 664 -27.97 29.06 -1.29
C HIS A 664 -29.06 29.63 -0.35
N ASN A 665 -28.68 29.98 0.89
CA ASN A 665 -29.59 30.55 1.89
C ASN A 665 -29.05 31.86 2.49
N TYR A 666 -28.69 32.78 1.60
CA TYR A 666 -28.15 34.09 1.93
C TYR A 666 -29.09 35.17 1.38
N SER A 667 -29.66 35.96 2.28
CA SER A 667 -30.70 36.95 1.95
C SER A 667 -30.27 38.38 2.29
N SER A 668 -28.97 38.64 2.49
CA SER A 668 -28.49 39.94 2.98
C SER A 668 -26.99 40.21 2.78
N THR A 669 -26.57 40.54 1.56
CA THR A 669 -25.78 41.76 1.27
C THR A 669 -26.11 42.23 -0.15
N GLY A 670 -25.81 43.49 -0.50
CA GLY A 670 -25.92 44.00 -1.88
C GLY A 670 -24.77 43.55 -2.77
N LEU A 671 -24.47 42.24 -2.79
CA LEU A 671 -23.38 41.62 -3.54
C LEU A 671 -23.89 40.32 -4.18
N ASN A 672 -23.61 40.12 -5.46
CA ASN A 672 -23.99 38.93 -6.21
C ASN A 672 -23.22 37.71 -5.68
N CYS A 673 -23.92 36.58 -5.48
CA CYS A 673 -23.26 35.30 -5.19
C CYS A 673 -23.11 34.47 -6.48
N HIS A 674 -22.16 33.54 -6.46
CA HIS A 674 -21.76 32.72 -7.59
C HIS A 674 -22.10 31.27 -7.27
N VAL A 675 -23.14 30.71 -7.91
CA VAL A 675 -23.73 29.42 -7.53
C VAL A 675 -23.57 28.43 -8.68
N GLY A 676 -22.85 27.32 -8.45
CA GLY A 676 -22.59 26.32 -9.48
C GLY A 676 -22.43 24.91 -8.91
N GLY A 677 -22.80 23.89 -9.69
CA GLY A 677 -22.73 22.50 -9.25
C GLY A 677 -21.31 22.03 -8.91
N ILE A 678 -20.31 22.52 -9.66
CA ILE A 678 -18.90 22.14 -9.50
C ILE A 678 -18.07 23.34 -9.01
N VAL A 679 -18.13 24.47 -9.70
CA VAL A 679 -17.36 25.69 -9.38
C VAL A 679 -18.29 26.87 -9.09
N GLY A 680 -17.94 27.73 -8.12
CA GLY A 680 -18.69 28.96 -7.89
C GLY A 680 -18.28 30.02 -8.92
N SER A 681 -17.02 30.43 -8.89
CA SER A 681 -16.45 31.36 -9.87
C SER A 681 -15.13 30.85 -10.44
N ALA A 682 -15.03 30.80 -11.78
CA ALA A 682 -13.79 30.55 -12.51
C ALA A 682 -13.19 31.88 -12.99
N LEU A 683 -11.90 32.07 -12.71
CA LEU A 683 -11.18 33.35 -12.78
C LEU A 683 -9.83 33.18 -13.48
N ASP A 684 -9.30 34.26 -14.06
CA ASP A 684 -7.92 34.44 -14.52
C ASP A 684 -7.30 33.17 -15.15
N ALA A 685 -7.84 32.78 -16.30
CA ALA A 685 -7.45 31.58 -17.08
C ALA A 685 -7.64 30.20 -16.41
N ALA A 686 -8.39 30.11 -15.29
CA ALA A 686 -8.83 28.83 -14.72
C ALA A 686 -9.55 27.96 -15.76
N THR A 687 -9.33 26.64 -15.70
CA THR A 687 -9.90 25.68 -16.66
C THR A 687 -10.76 24.64 -15.95
N ILE A 688 -11.96 24.43 -16.48
CA ILE A 688 -12.88 23.36 -16.07
C ILE A 688 -13.11 22.49 -17.31
N GLU A 689 -12.61 21.25 -17.28
CA GLU A 689 -12.62 20.37 -18.46
C GLU A 689 -13.12 18.94 -18.16
N ASN A 690 -13.81 18.30 -19.10
CA ASN A 690 -14.27 16.90 -18.96
C ASN A 690 -15.13 16.67 -17.70
N CYS A 691 -15.93 17.68 -17.30
CA CYS A 691 -16.66 17.71 -16.03
C CYS A 691 -18.18 17.64 -16.21
N SER A 692 -18.88 17.05 -15.24
CA SER A 692 -20.32 16.82 -15.35
C SER A 692 -21.08 17.08 -14.05
N ASN A 693 -22.15 17.88 -14.16
CA ASN A 693 -23.00 18.21 -13.02
C ASN A 693 -24.32 17.41 -13.03
N ASN A 694 -24.46 16.59 -11.99
CA ASN A 694 -25.68 15.87 -11.63
C ASN A 694 -26.35 16.48 -10.39
N CYS A 695 -25.82 17.59 -9.82
CA CYS A 695 -26.41 18.25 -8.65
C CYS A 695 -27.66 19.05 -9.00
N SER A 696 -28.62 19.08 -8.08
CA SER A 696 -29.63 20.13 -8.05
C SER A 696 -28.98 21.44 -7.61
N VAL A 697 -29.02 22.49 -8.44
CA VAL A 697 -28.42 23.80 -8.17
C VAL A 697 -29.53 24.82 -7.92
N THR A 698 -29.48 25.57 -6.81
CA THR A 698 -30.52 26.55 -6.42
C THR A 698 -29.90 27.86 -5.93
N GLY A 699 -30.15 28.95 -6.66
CA GLY A 699 -29.66 30.30 -6.34
C GLY A 699 -30.78 31.33 -6.17
N GLY A 700 -30.45 32.42 -5.49
CA GLY A 700 -31.38 33.46 -5.04
C GLY A 700 -31.56 34.61 -6.04
N SER A 701 -31.75 35.81 -5.47
CA SER A 701 -32.02 37.05 -6.18
C SER A 701 -30.77 37.92 -6.23
N GLY A 702 -30.18 38.08 -7.41
CA GLY A 702 -28.90 38.78 -7.59
C GLY A 702 -27.74 37.86 -7.98
N ASP A 703 -27.95 36.54 -7.96
CA ASP A 703 -26.88 35.56 -8.15
C ASP A 703 -26.63 35.22 -9.62
N PHE A 704 -25.40 34.79 -9.89
CA PHE A 704 -24.98 34.15 -11.13
C PHE A 704 -25.09 32.63 -10.93
N ILE A 705 -26.00 31.97 -11.65
CA ILE A 705 -26.37 30.57 -11.41
C ILE A 705 -26.07 29.71 -12.64
N GLY A 706 -25.30 28.63 -12.49
CA GLY A 706 -25.02 27.69 -13.58
C GLY A 706 -24.94 26.23 -13.16
N GLY A 707 -25.05 25.30 -14.11
CA GLY A 707 -24.90 23.87 -13.83
C GLY A 707 -23.46 23.50 -13.49
N ILE A 708 -22.50 23.99 -14.28
CA ILE A 708 -21.07 23.74 -14.09
C ILE A 708 -20.47 24.82 -13.19
N ALA A 709 -20.62 26.09 -13.57
CA ALA A 709 -20.04 27.24 -12.88
C ALA A 709 -21.05 28.37 -12.66
N GLY A 710 -20.99 29.08 -11.53
CA GLY A 710 -21.79 30.31 -11.36
C GLY A 710 -21.37 31.40 -12.37
N SER A 711 -20.06 31.64 -12.49
CA SER A 711 -19.49 32.58 -13.48
C SER A 711 -18.14 32.13 -14.05
N ASN A 712 -17.87 32.51 -15.30
CA ASN A 712 -16.65 32.22 -16.06
C ASN A 712 -16.06 33.52 -16.63
N ILE A 713 -15.02 34.07 -15.99
CA ILE A 713 -14.50 35.42 -16.29
C ILE A 713 -12.98 35.47 -16.47
N ASN A 714 -12.46 36.59 -16.98
CA ASN A 714 -11.03 36.86 -17.16
C ASN A 714 -10.28 35.73 -17.89
N ASN A 715 -10.73 35.39 -19.10
CA ASN A 715 -10.17 34.32 -19.94
C ASN A 715 -10.28 32.89 -19.36
N ALA A 716 -11.04 32.67 -18.28
CA ALA A 716 -11.36 31.32 -17.80
C ALA A 716 -12.13 30.50 -18.85
N ARG A 717 -12.03 29.18 -18.73
CA ARG A 717 -12.38 28.20 -19.78
C ARG A 717 -13.27 27.11 -19.20
N ILE A 718 -14.43 26.89 -19.81
CA ILE A 718 -15.28 25.72 -19.55
C ILE A 718 -15.37 24.94 -20.84
N ILE A 719 -14.79 23.74 -20.87
CA ILE A 719 -14.57 22.97 -22.10
C ILE A 719 -15.06 21.56 -21.87
N ASP A 720 -15.76 20.95 -22.83
CA ASP A 720 -16.18 19.55 -22.72
C ASP A 720 -16.89 19.24 -21.39
N CYS A 721 -17.89 20.04 -21.04
CA CYS A 721 -18.63 19.89 -19.78
C CYS A 721 -20.14 19.75 -20.03
N TYR A 722 -20.86 19.04 -19.15
CA TYR A 722 -22.30 18.89 -19.29
C TYR A 722 -23.12 18.96 -18.01
N ASN A 723 -24.33 19.51 -18.12
CA ASN A 723 -25.29 19.57 -17.03
C ASN A 723 -26.50 18.66 -17.32
N VAL A 724 -26.78 17.76 -16.37
CA VAL A 724 -28.06 17.03 -16.26
C VAL A 724 -28.85 17.44 -15.01
N GLY A 725 -28.20 18.17 -14.09
CA GLY A 725 -28.80 18.68 -12.86
C GLY A 725 -29.95 19.66 -13.09
N THR A 726 -30.96 19.64 -12.22
CA THR A 726 -31.98 20.70 -12.20
C THR A 726 -31.37 22.00 -11.69
N ILE A 727 -31.60 23.10 -12.40
CA ILE A 727 -31.19 24.44 -11.98
C ILE A 727 -32.45 25.24 -11.60
N THR A 728 -32.45 25.85 -10.42
CA THR A 728 -33.54 26.69 -9.93
C THR A 728 -33.04 28.11 -9.69
N GLY A 729 -33.50 29.05 -10.51
CA GLY A 729 -33.12 30.46 -10.46
C GLY A 729 -34.27 31.37 -10.05
N THR A 730 -33.97 32.51 -9.42
CA THR A 730 -35.01 33.41 -8.89
C THR A 730 -35.31 34.61 -9.79
N ILE A 731 -34.34 35.51 -10.11
CA ILE A 731 -34.62 36.76 -10.86
C ILE A 731 -33.53 37.24 -11.83
N MET A 732 -32.26 36.86 -11.66
CA MET A 732 -31.14 37.43 -12.44
C MET A 732 -30.58 36.42 -13.46
N GLU A 733 -29.30 36.11 -13.42
CA GLU A 733 -28.59 35.44 -14.52
C GLU A 733 -28.52 33.93 -14.28
N THR A 734 -29.08 33.14 -15.19
CA THR A 734 -29.19 31.68 -15.02
C THR A 734 -28.93 30.95 -16.33
N GLY A 735 -27.90 30.10 -16.36
CA GLY A 735 -27.50 29.31 -17.52
C GLY A 735 -27.46 27.81 -17.26
N GLY A 736 -27.72 26.97 -18.26
CA GLY A 736 -27.56 25.52 -18.12
C GLY A 736 -26.12 25.10 -17.82
N VAL A 737 -25.13 25.81 -18.37
CA VAL A 737 -23.71 25.63 -18.07
C VAL A 737 -23.23 26.69 -17.09
N THR A 738 -23.48 27.98 -17.38
CA THR A 738 -22.92 29.12 -16.63
C THR A 738 -23.88 30.31 -16.50
N GLY A 739 -23.97 30.93 -15.32
CA GLY A 739 -24.76 32.16 -15.14
C GLY A 739 -24.24 33.33 -15.96
N PHE A 740 -22.98 33.72 -15.71
CA PHE A 740 -22.32 34.87 -16.35
C PHE A 740 -21.01 34.47 -17.06
N ASN A 741 -20.86 34.84 -18.34
CA ASN A 741 -19.67 34.49 -19.14
C ASN A 741 -18.97 35.71 -19.77
N ILE A 742 -17.71 35.94 -19.40
CA ILE A 742 -16.73 36.78 -20.12
C ILE A 742 -15.64 35.91 -20.77
N GLY A 743 -15.42 34.69 -20.27
CA GLY A 743 -14.44 33.74 -20.80
C GLY A 743 -14.92 32.94 -22.02
N THR A 744 -14.35 31.76 -22.20
CA THR A 744 -14.72 30.81 -23.26
C THR A 744 -15.49 29.63 -22.70
N ILE A 745 -16.63 29.31 -23.31
CA ILE A 745 -17.38 28.07 -23.10
C ILE A 745 -17.38 27.32 -24.43
N SER A 746 -16.89 26.08 -24.48
CA SER A 746 -16.91 25.30 -25.73
C SER A 746 -17.14 23.79 -25.57
N ASN A 747 -17.72 23.17 -26.60
CA ASN A 747 -18.03 21.73 -26.62
C ASN A 747 -18.88 21.26 -25.43
N CYS A 748 -19.77 22.12 -24.90
CA CYS A 748 -20.56 21.83 -23.69
C CYS A 748 -22.02 21.51 -24.03
N TYR A 749 -22.76 20.87 -23.12
CA TYR A 749 -24.21 20.71 -23.30
C TYR A 749 -25.07 20.81 -22.03
N ASN A 750 -26.33 21.20 -22.21
CA ASN A 750 -27.36 21.15 -21.16
C ASN A 750 -28.54 20.26 -21.55
N VAL A 751 -28.86 19.28 -20.70
CA VAL A 751 -30.18 18.60 -20.72
C VAL A 751 -30.87 18.68 -19.35
N GLY A 752 -30.24 19.30 -18.36
CA GLY A 752 -30.82 19.56 -17.04
C GLY A 752 -31.88 20.65 -17.09
N THR A 753 -32.98 20.46 -16.35
CA THR A 753 -34.13 21.38 -16.40
C THR A 753 -33.83 22.69 -15.68
N ILE A 754 -33.88 23.81 -16.40
CA ILE A 754 -33.88 25.16 -15.83
C ILE A 754 -35.30 25.52 -15.37
N LYS A 755 -35.43 26.01 -14.12
CA LYS A 755 -36.69 26.37 -13.48
C LYS A 755 -36.57 27.79 -12.90
N MET A 756 -37.33 28.72 -13.45
CA MET A 756 -37.36 30.10 -12.94
C MET A 756 -38.56 30.31 -12.03
N LEU A 757 -38.34 30.85 -10.83
CA LEU A 757 -39.40 31.12 -9.87
C LEU A 757 -40.15 32.44 -10.20
N HIS A 758 -39.46 33.40 -10.82
CA HIS A 758 -40.02 34.64 -11.35
C HIS A 758 -39.51 34.90 -12.78
N ASN A 759 -40.14 35.83 -13.49
CA ASN A 759 -39.70 36.21 -14.83
C ASN A 759 -38.32 36.89 -14.75
N SER A 760 -37.35 36.38 -15.53
CA SER A 760 -36.04 37.00 -15.76
C SER A 760 -35.82 37.19 -17.26
N ASN A 761 -35.00 38.19 -17.59
CA ASN A 761 -34.57 38.54 -18.94
C ASN A 761 -33.12 38.12 -19.26
N ALA A 762 -32.47 37.34 -18.38
CA ALA A 762 -31.10 36.81 -18.56
C ALA A 762 -31.04 35.30 -18.26
N VAL A 763 -31.89 34.51 -18.93
CA VAL A 763 -31.99 33.06 -18.77
C VAL A 763 -31.74 32.36 -20.11
N GLY A 764 -30.80 31.41 -20.14
CA GLY A 764 -30.48 30.67 -21.35
C GLY A 764 -30.01 29.24 -21.07
N GLU A 765 -30.12 28.39 -22.08
CA GLU A 765 -29.85 26.95 -21.95
C GLU A 765 -28.37 26.60 -21.84
N ILE A 766 -27.47 27.49 -22.26
CA ILE A 766 -26.02 27.39 -22.02
C ILE A 766 -25.59 28.49 -21.07
N VAL A 767 -25.95 29.76 -21.36
CA VAL A 767 -25.51 30.93 -20.59
C VAL A 767 -26.67 31.87 -20.23
N GLY A 768 -26.68 32.38 -19.00
CA GLY A 768 -27.62 33.44 -18.59
C GLY A 768 -27.34 34.77 -19.28
N ASN A 769 -26.14 35.33 -19.06
CA ASN A 769 -25.64 36.55 -19.68
C ASN A 769 -24.22 36.36 -20.26
N ASN A 770 -24.03 36.73 -21.53
CA ASN A 770 -22.78 36.52 -22.27
C ASN A 770 -22.16 37.81 -22.82
N VAL A 771 -20.90 38.02 -22.46
CA VAL A 771 -19.96 38.99 -23.03
C VAL A 771 -18.78 38.27 -23.73
N GLY A 772 -18.55 37.00 -23.40
CA GLY A 772 -17.47 36.16 -23.91
C GLY A 772 -17.83 35.31 -25.13
N THR A 773 -17.13 34.18 -25.29
CA THR A 773 -17.34 33.24 -26.41
C THR A 773 -18.09 31.97 -25.99
N VAL A 774 -19.06 31.55 -26.80
CA VAL A 774 -19.80 30.28 -26.67
C VAL A 774 -19.71 29.53 -28.00
N GLU A 775 -19.06 28.37 -28.04
CA GLU A 775 -18.81 27.62 -29.29
C GLU A 775 -19.17 26.13 -29.19
N ASN A 776 -19.81 25.58 -30.23
CA ASN A 776 -20.07 24.13 -30.36
C ASN A 776 -20.88 23.56 -29.18
N CYS A 777 -21.87 24.32 -28.69
CA CYS A 777 -22.64 23.98 -27.49
C CYS A 777 -24.09 23.58 -27.80
N TYR A 778 -24.61 22.55 -27.11
CA TYR A 778 -25.89 21.92 -27.45
C TYR A 778 -26.85 21.87 -26.27
N TYR A 779 -28.15 21.94 -26.52
CA TYR A 779 -29.15 21.88 -25.44
C TYR A 779 -30.46 21.22 -25.84
N LEU A 780 -31.20 20.69 -24.86
CA LEU A 780 -32.43 19.95 -25.10
C LEU A 780 -33.53 20.85 -25.69
N ALA A 781 -34.02 20.49 -26.88
CA ALA A 781 -35.09 21.21 -27.56
C ALA A 781 -36.45 21.07 -26.83
N GLY A 782 -37.24 22.16 -26.83
CA GLY A 782 -38.61 22.18 -26.30
C GLY A 782 -38.82 23.01 -25.02
N THR A 783 -37.77 23.65 -24.48
CA THR A 783 -37.85 24.46 -23.24
C THR A 783 -38.40 25.87 -23.45
N ASN A 784 -38.41 26.37 -24.69
CA ASN A 784 -38.73 27.75 -25.09
C ASN A 784 -37.71 28.81 -24.62
N LEU A 785 -36.51 28.38 -24.21
CA LEU A 785 -35.38 29.26 -23.92
C LEU A 785 -34.38 29.27 -25.09
N ASN A 786 -33.64 30.37 -25.21
CA ASN A 786 -32.51 30.49 -26.15
C ASN A 786 -31.25 29.82 -25.55
N ALA A 787 -30.23 29.55 -26.38
CA ALA A 787 -28.91 29.13 -25.91
C ALA A 787 -28.29 30.13 -24.91
N VAL A 788 -28.54 31.42 -25.12
CA VAL A 788 -28.03 32.53 -24.33
C VAL A 788 -29.20 33.48 -24.03
N GLY A 789 -29.37 33.87 -22.77
CA GLY A 789 -30.47 34.73 -22.34
C GLY A 789 -30.30 36.19 -22.76
N GLN A 790 -29.24 36.83 -22.24
CA GLN A 790 -28.74 38.13 -22.69
C GLN A 790 -27.37 37.94 -23.35
N SER A 791 -27.11 38.64 -24.45
CA SER A 791 -25.76 38.80 -25.01
C SER A 791 -25.50 40.27 -25.29
N ASP A 792 -24.38 40.77 -24.79
CA ASP A 792 -23.90 42.11 -25.12
C ASP A 792 -23.23 42.10 -26.50
N SER A 793 -22.97 43.29 -27.08
CA SER A 793 -22.44 43.48 -28.44
C SER A 793 -21.07 42.86 -28.71
N ASN A 794 -20.38 42.39 -27.67
CA ASN A 794 -19.04 41.82 -27.72
C ASN A 794 -19.08 40.28 -27.65
N GLY A 795 -20.22 39.69 -27.29
CA GLY A 795 -20.37 38.24 -27.15
C GLY A 795 -20.36 37.53 -28.50
N ASN A 796 -19.56 36.48 -28.62
CA ASN A 796 -19.48 35.63 -29.82
C ASN A 796 -20.18 34.29 -29.57
N ILE A 797 -21.06 33.88 -30.49
CA ILE A 797 -21.83 32.63 -30.39
C ILE A 797 -21.74 31.88 -31.73
N THR A 798 -21.07 30.73 -31.74
CA THR A 798 -20.85 29.91 -32.94
C THR A 798 -21.27 28.45 -32.71
N LYS A 799 -21.72 27.75 -33.76
CA LYS A 799 -22.08 26.31 -33.73
C LYS A 799 -22.96 25.89 -32.53
N THR A 800 -23.85 26.76 -32.06
CA THR A 800 -24.55 26.59 -30.77
C THR A 800 -26.06 26.59 -30.98
N GLU A 801 -26.71 25.45 -30.76
CA GLU A 801 -28.11 25.21 -31.16
C GLU A 801 -28.84 24.14 -30.33
N SER A 802 -30.18 24.15 -30.40
CA SER A 802 -31.03 23.17 -29.74
C SER A 802 -31.02 21.82 -30.47
N LYS A 803 -31.05 20.72 -29.73
CA LYS A 803 -31.06 19.33 -30.23
C LYS A 803 -32.16 18.51 -29.56
N THR A 804 -32.80 17.65 -30.33
CA THR A 804 -33.83 16.74 -29.83
C THR A 804 -33.23 15.63 -28.96
N ALA A 805 -34.03 15.03 -28.08
CA ALA A 805 -33.59 13.89 -27.26
C ALA A 805 -33.17 12.67 -28.10
N ALA A 806 -33.57 12.60 -29.38
CA ALA A 806 -33.08 11.60 -30.33
C ALA A 806 -31.64 11.90 -30.78
N GLU A 807 -31.35 13.13 -31.20
CA GLU A 807 -30.00 13.54 -31.66
C GLU A 807 -28.92 13.43 -30.55
N PHE A 808 -29.31 13.55 -29.28
CA PHE A 808 -28.44 13.25 -28.14
C PHE A 808 -28.17 11.74 -27.98
N ALA A 809 -29.14 10.90 -28.31
CA ALA A 809 -29.09 9.45 -28.08
C ALA A 809 -28.58 8.63 -29.28
N ASP A 810 -28.73 9.13 -30.51
CA ASP A 810 -28.34 8.45 -31.76
C ASP A 810 -26.89 8.70 -32.19
N GLY A 811 -26.16 9.54 -31.46
CA GLY A 811 -24.77 9.89 -31.73
C GLY A 811 -24.58 11.17 -32.55
N THR A 812 -25.63 11.83 -33.01
CA THR A 812 -25.52 13.12 -33.75
C THR A 812 -24.78 14.17 -32.93
N VAL A 813 -25.17 14.39 -31.66
CA VAL A 813 -24.48 15.35 -30.78
C VAL A 813 -23.06 14.88 -30.43
N LEU A 814 -22.83 13.58 -30.24
CA LEU A 814 -21.49 13.02 -30.00
C LEU A 814 -20.54 13.29 -31.18
N ALA A 815 -21.02 13.19 -32.42
CA ALA A 815 -20.25 13.50 -33.62
C ALA A 815 -19.93 15.00 -33.73
N LEU A 816 -20.90 15.87 -33.40
CA LEU A 816 -20.70 17.33 -33.39
C LEU A 816 -19.72 17.78 -32.31
N LEU A 817 -19.79 17.20 -31.11
CA LEU A 817 -18.82 17.44 -30.03
C LEU A 817 -17.40 16.97 -30.40
N LYS A 818 -17.27 15.96 -31.27
CA LYS A 818 -15.99 15.45 -31.82
C LYS A 818 -15.49 16.19 -33.06
N ALA A 819 -16.31 17.03 -33.69
CA ALA A 819 -15.97 17.67 -34.96
C ALA A 819 -14.78 18.64 -34.84
N ASP A 820 -14.04 18.78 -35.94
CA ASP A 820 -12.93 19.74 -36.13
C ASP A 820 -11.76 19.65 -35.12
N ARG A 821 -11.56 18.50 -34.44
CA ARG A 821 -10.43 18.28 -33.52
C ARG A 821 -10.00 16.81 -33.38
N ASP A 822 -8.70 16.59 -33.19
CA ASP A 822 -8.13 15.25 -33.01
C ASP A 822 -8.16 14.74 -31.55
N ASN A 823 -8.22 15.65 -30.57
CA ASN A 823 -8.26 15.30 -29.15
C ASN A 823 -9.62 15.65 -28.55
N SER A 824 -10.43 14.63 -28.26
CA SER A 824 -11.78 14.77 -27.73
C SER A 824 -12.03 13.75 -26.60
N PRO A 825 -12.55 14.17 -25.43
CA PRO A 825 -12.74 13.31 -24.26
C PRO A 825 -14.04 12.48 -24.32
N TRP A 826 -14.96 12.84 -25.22
CA TRP A 826 -16.23 12.15 -25.38
C TRP A 826 -16.02 10.74 -25.94
N ASP A 827 -16.63 9.74 -25.32
CA ASP A 827 -16.44 8.34 -25.68
C ASP A 827 -17.59 7.86 -26.56
N SER A 828 -18.75 7.62 -25.94
CA SER A 828 -19.93 6.99 -26.52
C SER A 828 -21.22 7.63 -26.01
N CYS A 829 -22.38 7.21 -26.53
CA CYS A 829 -23.67 7.59 -25.98
C CYS A 829 -24.15 6.51 -25.01
N GLN A 830 -24.38 6.85 -23.74
CA GLN A 830 -24.78 5.93 -22.67
C GLN A 830 -26.02 6.45 -21.95
N TYR A 831 -26.77 5.56 -21.28
CA TYR A 831 -27.88 5.99 -20.42
C TYR A 831 -27.34 6.70 -19.17
N VAL A 832 -27.94 7.84 -18.80
CA VAL A 832 -27.60 8.59 -17.58
C VAL A 832 -28.85 8.68 -16.71
N ALA A 833 -28.84 8.00 -15.56
CA ALA A 833 -30.01 7.85 -14.69
C ALA A 833 -30.50 9.17 -14.08
N ALA A 834 -29.59 10.14 -13.87
CA ALA A 834 -29.93 11.49 -13.45
C ALA A 834 -30.75 12.26 -14.51
N ALA A 835 -30.44 12.07 -15.81
CA ALA A 835 -31.18 12.66 -16.93
C ALA A 835 -32.38 11.82 -17.39
N LYS A 836 -32.37 10.51 -17.10
CA LYS A 836 -33.33 9.49 -17.54
C LYS A 836 -33.41 9.31 -19.07
N MET A 837 -32.30 9.56 -19.76
CA MET A 837 -32.16 9.40 -21.20
C MET A 837 -30.73 9.01 -21.59
N THR A 838 -30.54 8.57 -22.83
CA THR A 838 -29.22 8.29 -23.41
C THR A 838 -28.57 9.59 -23.92
N LEU A 839 -27.31 9.81 -23.57
CA LEU A 839 -26.56 11.05 -23.81
C LEU A 839 -25.09 10.77 -24.21
N PRO A 840 -24.38 11.70 -24.87
CA PRO A 840 -22.93 11.64 -25.03
C PRO A 840 -22.23 11.77 -23.67
N VAL A 841 -21.30 10.88 -23.34
CA VAL A 841 -20.58 10.87 -22.05
C VAL A 841 -19.07 10.65 -22.22
N PHE A 842 -18.31 10.83 -21.14
CA PHE A 842 -16.88 10.50 -21.10
C PHE A 842 -16.66 9.00 -20.84
N LYS A 843 -15.46 8.51 -21.14
CA LYS A 843 -15.08 7.12 -20.92
C LYS A 843 -15.23 6.73 -19.44
N GLY A 844 -15.98 5.65 -19.16
CA GLY A 844 -16.24 5.15 -17.81
C GLY A 844 -17.50 5.71 -17.15
N GLN A 845 -18.19 6.67 -17.78
CA GLN A 845 -19.52 7.13 -17.34
C GLN A 845 -20.64 6.30 -18.00
N GLY A 846 -21.80 6.27 -17.35
CA GLY A 846 -23.02 5.59 -17.82
C GLY A 846 -23.61 4.66 -16.78
N ASP A 847 -24.94 4.61 -16.71
CA ASP A 847 -25.70 3.76 -15.79
C ASP A 847 -26.28 2.54 -16.52
N ALA A 848 -26.29 1.38 -15.85
CA ALA A 848 -26.90 0.16 -16.40
C ALA A 848 -28.43 0.32 -16.57
N HIS A 849 -28.96 -0.06 -17.74
CA HIS A 849 -30.36 0.16 -18.10
C HIS A 849 -30.95 -0.93 -19.00
N ASP A 850 -32.08 -1.52 -18.59
CA ASP A 850 -32.85 -2.46 -19.39
C ASP A 850 -33.74 -1.71 -20.40
N HIS A 851 -33.38 -1.78 -21.69
CA HIS A 851 -34.07 -1.04 -22.75
C HIS A 851 -35.45 -1.64 -23.08
N THR A 852 -36.51 -0.86 -22.84
CA THR A 852 -37.87 -1.18 -23.31
C THR A 852 -38.09 -0.64 -24.72
N TRP A 853 -37.90 -1.51 -25.72
CA TRP A 853 -37.93 -1.15 -27.14
C TRP A 853 -39.33 -1.09 -27.77
N SER A 854 -39.47 -0.21 -28.77
CA SER A 854 -40.60 -0.19 -29.71
C SER A 854 -40.61 -1.39 -30.66
N ALA A 855 -41.70 -1.53 -31.43
CA ALA A 855 -41.68 -2.30 -32.66
C ALA A 855 -40.61 -1.75 -33.63
N TRP A 856 -40.13 -2.60 -34.53
CA TRP A 856 -39.22 -2.23 -35.62
C TRP A 856 -39.96 -1.48 -36.73
N THR A 857 -39.32 -0.43 -37.26
CA THR A 857 -39.82 0.40 -38.36
C THR A 857 -38.76 0.44 -39.46
N SER A 858 -39.13 0.24 -40.73
CA SER A 858 -38.19 0.34 -41.84
C SER A 858 -37.69 1.78 -42.06
N ASN A 859 -36.40 1.90 -42.36
CA ASN A 859 -35.77 3.16 -42.76
C ASN A 859 -35.81 3.37 -44.29
N GLY A 860 -36.28 2.36 -45.05
CA GLY A 860 -36.43 2.42 -46.51
C GLY A 860 -35.14 2.27 -47.34
N ASP A 861 -33.97 2.36 -46.69
CA ASP A 861 -32.64 2.23 -47.29
C ASP A 861 -32.12 0.78 -47.37
N GLY A 862 -32.76 -0.16 -46.66
CA GLY A 862 -32.28 -1.53 -46.45
C GLY A 862 -32.07 -1.88 -44.97
N THR A 863 -32.28 -0.93 -44.06
CA THR A 863 -32.24 -1.11 -42.60
C THR A 863 -33.60 -0.87 -41.96
N HIS A 864 -33.76 -1.31 -40.72
CA HIS A 864 -34.86 -0.94 -39.84
C HIS A 864 -34.31 -0.42 -38.51
N CYS A 865 -35.06 0.44 -37.81
CA CYS A 865 -34.74 0.87 -36.46
C CYS A 865 -35.87 0.59 -35.46
N ARG A 866 -35.51 0.47 -34.19
CA ARG A 866 -36.44 0.54 -33.05
C ARG A 866 -35.88 1.51 -32.01
N ARG A 867 -36.77 2.12 -31.22
CA ARG A 867 -36.41 3.13 -30.20
C ARG A 867 -36.80 2.66 -28.81
N CYS A 868 -35.92 2.91 -27.84
CA CYS A 868 -36.24 2.72 -26.43
C CYS A 868 -37.01 3.95 -25.88
N THR A 869 -37.76 3.78 -24.80
CA THR A 869 -38.33 4.90 -24.03
C THR A 869 -37.28 5.86 -23.47
N CYS A 870 -36.00 5.47 -23.39
CA CYS A 870 -34.87 6.35 -23.04
C CYS A 870 -34.27 7.13 -24.25
N ASN A 871 -34.93 7.07 -25.40
CA ASN A 871 -34.53 7.60 -26.72
C ASN A 871 -33.35 6.91 -27.43
N ALA A 872 -32.69 5.92 -26.81
CA ALA A 872 -31.71 5.08 -27.51
C ALA A 872 -32.32 4.47 -28.79
N VAL A 873 -31.51 4.39 -29.85
CA VAL A 873 -31.91 3.86 -31.17
C VAL A 873 -31.07 2.63 -31.49
N GLU A 874 -31.71 1.54 -31.86
CA GLU A 874 -31.05 0.36 -32.42
C GLU A 874 -31.41 0.27 -33.90
N THR A 875 -30.40 0.20 -34.78
CA THR A 875 -30.56 0.09 -36.23
C THR A 875 -29.88 -1.17 -36.74
N VAL A 876 -30.60 -2.00 -37.49
CA VAL A 876 -30.15 -3.30 -37.98
C VAL A 876 -30.51 -3.46 -39.46
N ASN A 877 -29.67 -4.19 -40.21
CA ASN A 877 -29.93 -4.49 -41.61
C ASN A 877 -31.17 -5.39 -41.75
N CYS A 878 -32.07 -5.04 -42.69
CA CYS A 878 -33.19 -5.89 -43.02
C CYS A 878 -32.70 -7.26 -43.51
N SER A 879 -33.36 -8.32 -43.01
CA SER A 879 -33.01 -9.71 -43.26
C SER A 879 -34.29 -10.57 -43.33
N GLY A 880 -34.16 -11.76 -43.93
CA GLY A 880 -35.27 -12.69 -44.18
C GLY A 880 -35.99 -12.45 -45.51
N GLY A 881 -36.89 -13.38 -45.85
CA GLY A 881 -37.65 -13.37 -47.10
C GLY A 881 -36.82 -13.72 -48.35
N LYS A 882 -37.50 -13.82 -49.49
CA LYS A 882 -36.86 -14.08 -50.79
C LYS A 882 -37.43 -13.15 -51.86
N ALA A 883 -36.57 -12.34 -52.48
CA ALA A 883 -36.94 -11.51 -53.62
C ALA A 883 -37.31 -12.37 -54.84
N THR A 884 -38.24 -11.90 -55.68
CA THR A 884 -38.67 -12.56 -56.93
C THR A 884 -38.23 -11.74 -58.15
N CYS A 885 -38.49 -12.23 -59.36
CA CYS A 885 -38.23 -11.50 -60.62
C CYS A 885 -39.10 -10.23 -60.83
N LYS A 886 -39.83 -9.80 -59.81
CA LYS A 886 -40.76 -8.65 -59.82
C LYS A 886 -40.77 -7.92 -58.48
N ASP A 887 -40.85 -8.67 -57.38
CA ASP A 887 -41.09 -8.15 -56.04
C ASP A 887 -39.81 -8.25 -55.18
N LYS A 888 -39.59 -7.28 -54.30
CA LYS A 888 -38.45 -7.24 -53.36
C LYS A 888 -38.56 -8.31 -52.28
N ALA A 889 -37.47 -8.61 -51.58
CA ALA A 889 -37.54 -9.42 -50.36
C ALA A 889 -38.34 -8.67 -49.29
N ILE A 890 -39.15 -9.38 -48.51
CA ILE A 890 -39.85 -8.83 -47.34
C ILE A 890 -39.06 -9.19 -46.09
N CYS A 891 -38.72 -8.19 -45.28
CA CYS A 891 -37.97 -8.42 -44.05
C CYS A 891 -38.84 -9.12 -43.00
N GLU A 892 -38.35 -10.21 -42.44
CA GLU A 892 -39.09 -11.02 -41.45
C GLU A 892 -39.24 -10.33 -40.09
N ILE A 893 -38.48 -9.26 -39.84
CA ILE A 893 -38.43 -8.53 -38.57
C ILE A 893 -39.36 -7.30 -38.56
N CYS A 894 -39.40 -6.51 -39.64
CA CYS A 894 -40.24 -5.30 -39.73
C CYS A 894 -41.42 -5.42 -40.72
N GLY A 895 -41.48 -6.46 -41.56
CA GLY A 895 -42.55 -6.68 -42.54
C GLY A 895 -42.48 -5.84 -43.82
N ASP A 896 -41.50 -4.94 -43.94
CA ASP A 896 -41.31 -4.07 -45.10
C ASP A 896 -40.44 -4.68 -46.21
N SER A 897 -40.62 -4.18 -47.44
CA SER A 897 -39.88 -4.65 -48.61
C SER A 897 -38.52 -3.97 -48.76
N TYR A 898 -37.44 -4.74 -48.94
CA TYR A 898 -36.07 -4.25 -48.95
C TYR A 898 -35.19 -4.87 -50.05
N GLY A 899 -34.01 -4.28 -50.29
CA GLY A 899 -33.10 -4.71 -51.35
C GLY A 899 -33.65 -4.51 -52.77
N SER A 900 -33.30 -5.42 -53.68
CA SER A 900 -33.72 -5.44 -55.08
C SER A 900 -34.48 -6.74 -55.42
N PRO A 901 -35.37 -6.75 -56.43
CA PRO A 901 -35.90 -7.99 -57.02
C PRO A 901 -34.77 -8.90 -57.51
N ASP A 902 -34.90 -10.22 -57.37
CA ASP A 902 -33.95 -11.22 -57.93
C ASP A 902 -34.39 -11.57 -59.36
N PRO A 903 -33.64 -11.16 -60.41
CA PRO A 903 -34.05 -11.36 -61.80
C PRO A 903 -34.30 -12.82 -62.20
N ASN A 904 -33.77 -13.80 -61.45
CA ASN A 904 -33.81 -15.22 -61.80
C ASN A 904 -34.86 -16.01 -61.01
N ASN A 905 -35.48 -15.44 -59.97
CA ASN A 905 -36.43 -16.16 -59.12
C ASN A 905 -37.89 -16.01 -59.61
N HIS A 906 -38.24 -16.81 -60.62
CA HIS A 906 -39.54 -16.78 -61.30
C HIS A 906 -40.59 -17.68 -60.61
N ALA A 907 -41.36 -17.11 -59.68
CA ALA A 907 -42.36 -17.86 -58.90
C ALA A 907 -43.46 -18.50 -59.76
N HIS A 908 -44.02 -17.78 -60.74
CA HIS A 908 -45.08 -18.29 -61.63
C HIS A 908 -44.55 -18.65 -63.02
N LEU A 909 -43.44 -19.39 -63.09
CA LEU A 909 -42.92 -19.99 -64.32
C LEU A 909 -43.76 -21.22 -64.71
N LYS A 910 -44.35 -21.22 -65.92
CA LYS A 910 -45.17 -22.31 -66.45
C LYS A 910 -44.53 -22.92 -67.69
N HIS A 911 -44.36 -24.26 -67.70
CA HIS A 911 -43.99 -25.00 -68.91
C HIS A 911 -45.19 -25.06 -69.88
N ILE A 912 -44.89 -24.95 -71.17
CA ILE A 912 -45.83 -25.07 -72.28
C ILE A 912 -45.21 -26.03 -73.29
N ASP A 913 -45.81 -27.21 -73.43
CA ASP A 913 -45.30 -28.29 -74.27
C ASP A 913 -45.31 -27.95 -75.76
N ALA A 914 -44.42 -28.59 -76.52
CA ALA A 914 -44.32 -28.40 -77.96
C ALA A 914 -45.57 -28.90 -78.69
N LYS A 915 -46.22 -28.03 -79.47
CA LYS A 915 -47.32 -28.39 -80.38
C LYS A 915 -46.78 -28.50 -81.81
N ALA A 916 -46.99 -29.64 -82.46
CA ALA A 916 -46.62 -29.79 -83.86
C ALA A 916 -47.47 -28.86 -84.76
N ALA A 917 -46.82 -28.19 -85.72
CA ALA A 917 -47.53 -27.40 -86.73
C ALA A 917 -48.25 -28.32 -87.73
N THR A 918 -49.37 -27.85 -88.28
CA THR A 918 -50.19 -28.59 -89.24
C THR A 918 -50.37 -27.78 -90.53
N VAL A 919 -51.15 -28.29 -91.49
CA VAL A 919 -51.55 -27.52 -92.67
C VAL A 919 -52.54 -26.38 -92.34
N ALA A 920 -53.23 -26.47 -91.19
CA ALA A 920 -54.30 -25.54 -90.80
C ALA A 920 -53.89 -24.57 -89.69
N GLU A 921 -53.06 -25.02 -88.73
CA GLU A 921 -52.65 -24.26 -87.53
C GLU A 921 -51.13 -24.24 -87.37
N GLU A 922 -50.62 -23.15 -86.79
CA GLU A 922 -49.24 -23.03 -86.36
C GLU A 922 -48.98 -23.89 -85.11
N GLY A 923 -47.74 -24.33 -84.97
CA GLY A 923 -47.24 -25.04 -83.81
C GLY A 923 -46.39 -24.15 -82.90
N ASN A 924 -45.79 -24.75 -81.89
CA ASN A 924 -44.81 -24.12 -81.02
C ASN A 924 -43.73 -25.12 -80.58
N ILE A 925 -42.51 -24.63 -80.31
CA ILE A 925 -41.51 -25.39 -79.55
C ILE A 925 -41.96 -25.52 -78.09
N ALA A 926 -41.28 -26.36 -77.29
CA ALA A 926 -41.45 -26.33 -75.84
C ALA A 926 -40.80 -25.06 -75.28
N TYR A 927 -41.48 -24.37 -74.36
CA TYR A 927 -40.95 -23.17 -73.71
C TYR A 927 -41.53 -22.98 -72.30
N TRP A 928 -40.90 -22.12 -71.52
CA TRP A 928 -41.41 -21.66 -70.23
C TRP A 928 -41.85 -20.21 -70.33
N TYR A 929 -42.94 -19.83 -69.68
CA TYR A 929 -43.44 -18.45 -69.62
C TYR A 929 -43.66 -18.06 -68.16
N CYS A 930 -43.08 -16.93 -67.74
CA CYS A 930 -43.27 -16.39 -66.40
C CYS A 930 -44.42 -15.38 -66.40
N GLY A 931 -45.48 -15.68 -65.65
CA GLY A 931 -46.64 -14.79 -65.51
C GLY A 931 -46.33 -13.46 -64.81
N ASP A 932 -45.29 -13.41 -63.98
CA ASP A 932 -44.95 -12.24 -63.16
C ASP A 932 -44.27 -11.13 -63.97
N CYS A 933 -43.29 -11.50 -64.81
CA CYS A 933 -42.51 -10.56 -65.62
C CYS A 933 -42.87 -10.59 -67.12
N ASN A 934 -43.82 -11.43 -67.53
CA ASN A 934 -44.28 -11.64 -68.91
C ASN A 934 -43.22 -12.13 -69.92
N LYS A 935 -42.10 -12.66 -69.43
CA LYS A 935 -40.98 -13.17 -70.23
C LYS A 935 -41.15 -14.65 -70.60
N TYR A 936 -40.50 -15.04 -71.69
CA TYR A 936 -40.48 -16.38 -72.26
C TYR A 936 -39.05 -16.92 -72.17
N PHE A 937 -38.88 -18.21 -71.92
CA PHE A 937 -37.59 -18.84 -71.67
C PHE A 937 -37.48 -20.18 -72.37
N SER A 938 -36.25 -20.54 -72.79
CA SER A 938 -35.95 -21.81 -73.47
C SER A 938 -35.55 -22.94 -72.52
N ASP A 939 -35.53 -22.69 -71.21
CA ASP A 939 -35.10 -23.62 -70.17
C ASP A 939 -35.94 -23.52 -68.89
N ALA A 940 -36.03 -24.64 -68.15
CA ALA A 940 -36.80 -24.74 -66.90
C ALA A 940 -36.24 -23.92 -65.74
N ALA A 941 -34.99 -23.45 -65.82
CA ALA A 941 -34.38 -22.56 -64.84
C ALA A 941 -34.56 -21.07 -65.19
N ALA A 942 -35.25 -20.76 -66.30
CA ALA A 942 -35.48 -19.41 -66.81
C ALA A 942 -34.20 -18.56 -66.98
N THR A 943 -33.07 -19.21 -67.29
CA THR A 943 -31.78 -18.54 -67.49
C THR A 943 -31.56 -18.01 -68.91
N LYS A 944 -32.35 -18.48 -69.89
CA LYS A 944 -32.22 -18.14 -71.32
C LYS A 944 -33.53 -17.58 -71.86
N GLU A 945 -33.71 -16.28 -71.67
CA GLU A 945 -34.84 -15.51 -72.20
C GLU A 945 -34.89 -15.59 -73.74
N ILE A 946 -36.09 -15.77 -74.27
CA ILE A 946 -36.42 -15.80 -75.70
C ILE A 946 -37.61 -14.88 -75.98
N THR A 947 -37.82 -14.52 -77.24
CA THR A 947 -38.99 -13.72 -77.64
C THR A 947 -40.21 -14.62 -77.85
N LYS A 948 -41.42 -14.07 -77.67
CA LYS A 948 -42.67 -14.79 -78.00
C LYS A 948 -42.68 -15.32 -79.45
N ALA A 949 -42.15 -14.55 -80.40
CA ALA A 949 -42.05 -14.96 -81.80
C ALA A 949 -41.17 -16.21 -81.99
N ALA A 950 -40.07 -16.34 -81.23
CA ALA A 950 -39.20 -17.52 -81.28
C ALA A 950 -39.84 -18.80 -80.72
N THR A 951 -41.00 -18.71 -80.06
CA THR A 951 -41.75 -19.90 -79.61
C THR A 951 -42.56 -20.57 -80.74
N VAL A 952 -42.88 -19.85 -81.82
CA VAL A 952 -43.86 -20.28 -82.84
C VAL A 952 -43.21 -21.07 -83.98
N THR A 953 -43.92 -22.07 -84.52
CA THR A 953 -43.51 -22.90 -85.66
C THR A 953 -44.54 -22.82 -86.79
N ALA A 954 -44.09 -22.47 -88.00
CA ALA A 954 -44.96 -22.22 -89.16
C ALA A 954 -45.63 -23.48 -89.74
N LYS A 955 -46.72 -23.27 -90.49
CA LYS A 955 -47.60 -24.30 -91.07
C LYS A 955 -46.94 -25.14 -92.18
N LEU A 956 -47.48 -26.35 -92.41
CA LEU A 956 -47.02 -27.31 -93.42
C LEU A 956 -47.76 -27.17 -94.78
N PRO A 957 -47.13 -27.44 -95.94
CA PRO A 957 -47.75 -27.36 -97.27
C PRO A 957 -48.33 -28.70 -97.81
N GLN A 958 -49.11 -28.66 -98.92
CA GLN A 958 -49.74 -29.84 -99.58
C GLN A 958 -49.39 -30.00 -101.08
N PRO A 959 -49.42 -31.23 -101.65
CA PRO A 959 -49.21 -31.52 -103.09
C PRO A 959 -50.49 -31.88 -103.88
N THR A 960 -50.44 -31.84 -105.23
CA THR A 960 -51.60 -31.96 -106.17
C THR A 960 -51.25 -32.58 -107.54
N THR A 961 -52.25 -32.90 -108.37
CA THR A 961 -52.07 -32.99 -109.85
C THR A 961 -53.40 -32.79 -110.64
N PRO A 962 -53.48 -31.91 -111.67
CA PRO A 962 -54.74 -31.52 -112.35
C PRO A 962 -54.88 -31.98 -113.83
N PRO A 963 -56.12 -31.96 -114.38
CA PRO A 963 -56.44 -31.15 -115.58
C PRO A 963 -57.80 -30.40 -115.38
N THR A 964 -58.46 -29.69 -116.32
CA THR A 964 -58.34 -29.47 -117.79
C THR A 964 -58.70 -28.00 -118.15
N ALA A 965 -57.93 -27.35 -119.05
CA ALA A 965 -58.16 -26.08 -119.81
C ALA A 965 -58.75 -24.82 -119.10
N ILE A 966 -58.10 -23.63 -118.98
CA ILE A 966 -57.36 -22.72 -119.90
C ILE A 966 -58.27 -22.05 -120.96
N PRO A 967 -58.21 -20.72 -121.22
CA PRO A 967 -57.12 -19.72 -121.02
C PRO A 967 -57.37 -18.72 -119.85
N THR A 968 -56.75 -17.53 -119.65
CA THR A 968 -56.01 -16.55 -120.52
C THR A 968 -55.01 -15.68 -119.72
N ALA A 969 -54.21 -14.84 -120.41
CA ALA A 969 -53.22 -13.88 -119.89
C ALA A 969 -53.85 -12.55 -119.38
N ALA A 970 -53.24 -11.70 -118.52
CA ALA A 970 -51.81 -11.39 -118.25
C ALA A 970 -51.12 -10.56 -119.38
N PRO A 971 -49.82 -10.15 -119.34
CA PRO A 971 -48.75 -10.28 -118.31
C PRO A 971 -48.91 -9.23 -117.17
N THR A 972 -47.95 -8.73 -116.36
CA THR A 972 -46.45 -8.68 -116.27
C THR A 972 -46.08 -8.38 -114.78
N THR A 973 -44.87 -8.43 -114.18
CA THR A 973 -43.45 -8.61 -114.59
C THR A 973 -42.67 -9.31 -113.43
N ALA A 974 -41.34 -9.50 -113.56
CA ALA A 974 -40.40 -10.10 -112.58
C ALA A 974 -38.97 -9.49 -112.83
N PRO A 975 -37.77 -10.07 -112.49
CA PRO A 975 -37.43 -11.30 -111.74
C PRO A 975 -36.15 -11.27 -110.83
N GLN A 976 -35.86 -12.42 -110.17
CA GLN A 976 -34.51 -13.05 -109.95
C GLN A 976 -33.44 -12.36 -109.05
N ALA A 977 -32.39 -13.03 -108.52
CA ALA A 977 -31.96 -14.45 -108.49
C ALA A 977 -31.26 -14.79 -107.13
N ALA A 978 -30.68 -16.00 -106.99
CA ALA A 978 -30.03 -16.52 -105.77
C ALA A 978 -28.56 -16.92 -105.97
N GLU A 979 -27.79 -17.09 -104.88
CA GLU A 979 -26.82 -18.21 -104.70
C GLU A 979 -26.19 -18.25 -103.27
N GLN A 980 -25.50 -19.36 -102.91
CA GLN A 980 -24.80 -19.52 -101.62
C GLN A 980 -23.50 -20.35 -101.72
N PRO A 981 -22.33 -19.79 -101.31
CA PRO A 981 -21.12 -20.56 -101.00
C PRO A 981 -20.30 -20.08 -99.76
N ARG A 982 -19.28 -20.78 -99.21
CA ARG A 982 -19.05 -22.24 -98.99
C ARG A 982 -17.80 -22.51 -98.09
N ARG A 983 -18.00 -22.94 -96.83
CA ARG A 983 -17.04 -23.63 -95.90
C ARG A 983 -15.79 -22.90 -95.32
N THR A 984 -15.69 -22.96 -93.98
CA THR A 984 -14.52 -23.32 -93.10
C THR A 984 -13.05 -23.04 -93.51
N ALA A 985 -12.27 -22.42 -92.59
CA ALA A 985 -11.05 -23.01 -91.98
C ALA A 985 -10.47 -22.19 -90.78
N GLN A 986 -9.75 -22.89 -89.89
CA GLN A 986 -8.86 -22.43 -88.79
C GLN A 986 -7.37 -22.46 -89.31
N PRO A 987 -6.24 -22.35 -88.53
CA PRO A 987 -6.02 -22.16 -87.07
C PRO A 987 -4.84 -21.23 -86.61
N THR A 988 -4.64 -21.13 -85.27
CA THR A 988 -3.37 -20.88 -84.52
C THR A 988 -2.70 -19.47 -84.62
N VAL A 989 -1.81 -19.02 -83.70
CA VAL A 989 -0.91 -19.68 -82.71
C VAL A 989 -0.91 -18.99 -81.32
N GLN A 990 -0.38 -19.67 -80.29
CA GLN A 990 -0.09 -19.25 -78.89
C GLN A 990 1.35 -18.62 -78.76
N PRO A 991 2.10 -18.51 -77.60
CA PRO A 991 1.96 -18.99 -76.20
C PRO A 991 1.35 -17.89 -75.27
N THR A 992 1.63 -17.60 -73.98
CA THR A 992 2.67 -17.92 -72.94
C THR A 992 2.13 -17.37 -71.57
N ALA A 993 2.34 -17.86 -70.34
CA ALA A 993 2.70 -19.15 -69.71
C ALA A 993 2.21 -19.14 -68.22
N ALA A 994 2.87 -19.84 -67.28
CA ALA A 994 2.49 -19.98 -65.84
C ALA A 994 3.75 -20.34 -64.98
N PRO A 995 3.75 -20.99 -63.77
CA PRO A 995 2.71 -21.55 -62.86
C PRO A 995 2.62 -20.73 -61.52
N THR A 996 2.34 -21.15 -60.26
CA THR A 996 2.18 -22.41 -59.45
C THR A 996 1.42 -22.03 -58.14
N VAL A 997 0.98 -22.84 -57.13
CA VAL A 997 1.02 -24.29 -56.79
C VAL A 997 -0.29 -24.75 -56.06
N GLN A 998 -0.25 -25.42 -54.89
CA GLN A 998 -1.35 -26.16 -54.19
C GLN A 998 -1.02 -26.35 -52.66
N PRO A 999 -1.66 -27.26 -51.84
CA PRO A 999 -3.09 -27.48 -51.46
C PRO A 999 -3.35 -27.71 -49.90
N VAL A 1000 -4.57 -28.17 -49.53
CA VAL A 1000 -4.95 -29.14 -48.43
C VAL A 1000 -5.74 -28.68 -47.16
N SER A 1001 -7.03 -29.08 -47.07
CA SER A 1001 -7.84 -29.58 -45.88
C SER A 1001 -8.08 -28.69 -44.63
N THR A 1002 -9.03 -28.89 -43.67
CA THR A 1002 -10.10 -29.90 -43.39
C THR A 1002 -11.28 -29.28 -42.56
N ILE A 1003 -12.37 -30.01 -42.31
CA ILE A 1003 -13.40 -29.75 -41.26
C ILE A 1003 -13.52 -30.99 -40.33
N PRO A 1004 -13.81 -30.86 -39.02
CA PRO A 1004 -15.10 -31.33 -38.47
C PRO A 1004 -15.74 -30.31 -37.48
N ALA A 1005 -17.04 -30.26 -37.16
CA ALA A 1005 -18.20 -31.18 -37.25
C ALA A 1005 -18.56 -31.98 -35.96
N THR A 1006 -19.47 -31.39 -35.17
CA THR A 1006 -20.63 -32.00 -34.45
C THR A 1006 -20.47 -33.07 -33.34
N GLY A 1007 -21.06 -32.74 -32.17
CA GLY A 1007 -21.94 -33.65 -31.39
C GLY A 1007 -21.38 -34.30 -30.11
N ASP A 1008 -22.19 -34.78 -29.17
CA ASP A 1008 -23.61 -34.52 -28.84
C ASP A 1008 -23.98 -35.13 -27.45
N THR A 1009 -25.16 -34.80 -26.91
CA THR A 1009 -25.86 -35.42 -25.75
C THR A 1009 -25.29 -35.21 -24.33
N GLY A 1010 -26.17 -34.98 -23.33
CA GLY A 1010 -25.75 -34.82 -21.92
C GLY A 1010 -26.77 -34.22 -20.94
N SER A 1011 -27.90 -34.89 -20.70
CA SER A 1011 -28.86 -34.59 -19.60
C SER A 1011 -29.22 -35.94 -18.95
N PRO A 1012 -29.39 -36.11 -17.61
CA PRO A 1012 -30.31 -35.28 -16.80
C PRO A 1012 -30.04 -35.13 -15.25
N ILE A 1013 -30.93 -34.39 -14.58
CA ILE A 1013 -31.33 -34.47 -13.13
C ILE A 1013 -30.28 -34.18 -12.03
N LEU A 1014 -30.46 -33.05 -11.31
CA LEU A 1014 -30.86 -32.99 -9.87
C LEU A 1014 -31.22 -31.52 -9.53
N TRP A 1015 -32.50 -31.15 -9.42
CA TRP A 1015 -33.36 -31.14 -8.21
C TRP A 1015 -33.24 -29.87 -7.34
N ALA A 1016 -34.32 -29.51 -6.62
CA ALA A 1016 -34.57 -28.12 -6.19
C ALA A 1016 -35.03 -27.95 -4.73
N ALA A 1017 -34.75 -26.77 -4.18
CA ALA A 1017 -35.43 -26.12 -3.05
C ALA A 1017 -35.33 -24.59 -3.31
N LEU A 1018 -36.34 -23.71 -3.14
CA LEU A 1018 -37.39 -23.56 -2.12
C LEU A 1018 -36.80 -23.17 -0.73
N LEU A 1019 -37.30 -22.18 0.02
CA LEU A 1019 -38.32 -21.15 -0.23
C LEU A 1019 -38.18 -19.97 0.78
N LEU A 1020 -39.02 -18.96 0.59
CA LEU A 1020 -39.35 -17.81 1.47
C LEU A 1020 -39.25 -18.00 3.00
N CYS A 1021 -38.88 -16.91 3.71
CA CYS A 1021 -39.58 -16.34 4.90
C CYS A 1021 -39.05 -14.91 5.12
N SER A 1022 -39.81 -13.82 4.88
CA SER A 1022 -40.87 -13.24 5.73
C SER A 1022 -40.37 -12.70 7.10
N GLY A 1023 -40.34 -11.37 7.25
CA GLY A 1023 -39.95 -10.70 8.50
C GLY A 1023 -40.45 -9.26 8.58
N ALA A 1024 -41.74 -9.06 8.87
CA ALA A 1024 -42.31 -7.74 9.11
C ALA A 1024 -42.15 -7.33 10.58
N GLY A 1025 -41.45 -6.23 10.86
CA GLY A 1025 -41.23 -5.69 12.21
C GLY A 1025 -41.70 -4.25 12.33
N LEU A 1026 -42.73 -4.00 13.13
CA LEU A 1026 -43.26 -2.67 13.43
C LEU A 1026 -42.52 -2.05 14.63
N ALA A 1027 -42.04 -0.81 14.50
CA ALA A 1027 -41.59 0.02 15.62
C ALA A 1027 -41.88 1.50 15.35
N VAL A 1028 -43.12 1.94 15.62
CA VAL A 1028 -43.52 3.36 15.53
C VAL A 1028 -43.42 4.02 16.90
N THR A 1029 -42.34 4.77 17.15
CA THR A 1029 -42.27 5.74 18.26
C THR A 1029 -41.32 6.90 17.96
N ALA A 1030 -41.88 8.04 17.55
CA ALA A 1030 -41.27 9.36 17.72
C ALA A 1030 -42.36 10.34 18.14
N TYR A 1031 -42.24 10.92 19.33
CA TYR A 1031 -43.35 11.60 20.02
C TYR A 1031 -43.42 13.11 19.73
N LYS A 1032 -44.56 13.72 20.04
CA LYS A 1032 -44.82 15.16 19.90
C LYS A 1032 -43.78 16.02 20.64
N LYS A 1033 -43.20 16.96 19.90
CA LYS A 1033 -43.30 18.42 20.15
C LYS A 1033 -43.35 18.82 21.63
N ASN A 1034 -42.32 19.56 22.07
CA ASN A 1034 -42.53 20.62 23.05
C ASN A 1034 -41.73 21.88 22.70
N ARG A 1035 -42.35 23.05 22.91
CA ARG A 1035 -41.67 24.36 22.95
C ARG A 1035 -41.45 24.70 24.42
N HIS A 1036 -40.32 25.28 24.79
CA HIS A 1036 -40.29 26.69 25.23
C HIS A 1036 -38.88 27.18 25.59
N ARG A 1037 -38.61 28.45 25.20
CA ARG A 1037 -37.79 29.47 25.89
C ARG A 1037 -36.71 28.98 26.87
N SER A 1038 -35.47 29.35 26.57
CA SER A 1038 -35.03 30.70 26.97
C SER A 1038 -34.64 31.47 25.71
#